data_AF-A0A4V2VDV7-F1
#
_entry.id   AF-A0A4V2VDV7-F1
#
_cell.length_a   1.000
_cell.length_b   1.000
_cell.length_c   1.000
_cell.angle_alpha   90.00
_cell.angle_beta   90.00
_cell.angle_gamma   90.00
#
_symmetry.space_group_name_H-M   'P 1'
#
loop_
_entity.id
_entity.type
_entity.pdbx_description
1 polymer ?
#
loop_
_entity_poly.entity_id
_entity_poly.type
_entity_poly.pdbx_seq_one_letter_code
_entity_poly.pdbx_strand_id
1 'polypeptide(L)'
;MPTPLASVVFDDFNTSGVPSSGNKKVKKREARAWGAWLESIITAFTSNGGLIYSSKAEMDADLAHDAKSMAWVLGDATVANNGIYKKNGASGAGSWTRVADLPFSFIIASDVGAGTSNAIQATTSIPVTESALVLMNVFEANTSSPVTVSLNGGAALNILSASGQQIKAGDLKSGMFVAGRVSGSNFRLINDFGLQFLTGTNTGGTNAITATTPFSIPSGDSQALIILPILSSNTASPVTVSFNGGTALTLKTNTGNDVAAGGLVPGMRLLGMISGSTFRLINDQVSAAIVAAAEAAQAAAEAAATSINIKNVEDRTALKSLDTSVTTLVFLREQGREGLFKWTAGNFSTLVAADTGEGVYIKASAISSSAGAWVREYDGFLQVEWFGAISGLSKSNTTANNTAFAAADALCYALGGGTIQALAQYYTLSKFRWSPGVYLEGSGHGKWMPSFPTQSKTWEGTNFVAASATKDYQVRGVTSMRYAGGWREDPDSAGRYFKLTSLMNADAAGTAAATPRDMQVFMANKELGKDKGGVRNCRIVPWIGADGKSDYGNTANTSLGDDVDVGLMVNTMEGGRFENLQIRGYWRVAGLAEICPDFSDYGRNENNVFVNVSAQGFVGIMVRSGDTWAVQSATSSTLTIRWSEESFWPSNGQFDALGVGYVTYTGISRSGSNLTFTGCSANVSGVSIIRAPFRGTGFSTGRFVGCEGWALYHHSSQGAESLGFPSPSKGTEVSGFPMRGIHWFDCSSFGEASNSCCVFLHDCQDFTFAGGKWEIGHAIASPIASSSTAAAPSGDTRNLSLLGLFWSSTTDTRLFTPRSLTDLQRQLNPASRLSGNLLIEALTGQDWQARMASGQTFQVLKSDGAVAVVTTDSGNTELRGSLTVGPTGAAGFINSQSGHGLTLREGTTSRLAIQASTGHWWPGADNAQNVGSGALRMATVFAGTGSINTSSEEEKQQIDAIREAVLDAWGDVEWSEFRFNDAVEAKGDSARVHFGLVAQRVVAAFEAHGLNPFDFGPICFDEWDDQYEPVYEKKFLLQPIVNEAGETVGHIEVVDMVPSGEERLVVKAGSRYGLRYSECLAIEAAYQRRRIARLEEAVKSLIAPN
;
A
#
# COMPACT_ATOMS: atom_id res chain seq x y z
N MET A 1 -21.57 -31.56 -7.10
CA MET A 1 -22.20 -30.35 -7.70
C MET A 1 -22.05 -30.48 -9.20
N PRO A 2 -23.10 -30.33 -10.01
CA PRO A 2 -22.94 -30.26 -11.47
C PRO A 2 -21.98 -29.10 -11.82
N THR A 3 -20.99 -29.37 -12.66
CA THR A 3 -20.00 -28.37 -13.08
C THR A 3 -20.73 -27.24 -13.82
N PRO A 4 -20.53 -25.96 -13.46
CA PRO A 4 -21.23 -24.85 -14.12
C PRO A 4 -20.87 -24.76 -15.61
N LEU A 5 -21.84 -24.31 -16.42
CA LEU A 5 -21.66 -24.12 -17.86
C LEU A 5 -20.56 -23.10 -18.16
N ALA A 6 -19.90 -23.23 -19.33
CA ALA A 6 -18.87 -22.30 -19.77
C ALA A 6 -19.36 -20.85 -19.81
N SER A 7 -20.61 -20.64 -20.25
CA SER A 7 -21.28 -19.33 -20.25
C SER A 7 -21.44 -18.70 -18.87
N VAL A 8 -21.41 -19.50 -17.80
CA VAL A 8 -21.48 -19.02 -16.42
C VAL A 8 -20.07 -18.79 -15.86
N VAL A 9 -19.09 -19.63 -16.20
CA VAL A 9 -17.71 -19.49 -15.72
C VAL A 9 -16.99 -18.32 -16.41
N PHE A 10 -17.26 -18.11 -17.71
CA PHE A 10 -16.61 -17.13 -18.58
C PHE A 10 -17.57 -16.04 -19.08
N ASP A 11 -18.62 -15.73 -18.31
CA ASP A 11 -19.56 -14.65 -18.62
C ASP A 11 -18.85 -13.28 -18.71
N ASP A 12 -19.33 -12.38 -19.56
CA ASP A 12 -18.75 -11.04 -19.75
C ASP A 12 -18.96 -10.15 -18.51
N PHE A 13 -20.06 -10.37 -17.76
CA PHE A 13 -20.46 -9.53 -16.63
C PHE A 13 -20.70 -10.33 -15.33
N ASN A 14 -20.54 -9.69 -14.17
CA ASN A 14 -20.73 -10.34 -12.86
C ASN A 14 -22.13 -10.94 -12.70
N THR A 15 -23.13 -10.33 -13.35
CA THR A 15 -24.49 -10.87 -13.54
C THR A 15 -24.76 -11.00 -15.04
N SER A 16 -25.15 -12.19 -15.49
CA SER A 16 -25.31 -12.52 -16.91
C SER A 16 -26.21 -11.53 -17.64
N GLY A 17 -25.71 -10.93 -18.72
CA GLY A 17 -26.45 -9.96 -19.53
C GLY A 17 -26.68 -8.59 -18.88
N VAL A 18 -26.03 -8.27 -17.75
CA VAL A 18 -26.19 -6.97 -17.06
C VAL A 18 -24.86 -6.19 -17.07
N PRO A 19 -24.64 -5.29 -18.04
CA PRO A 19 -23.39 -4.53 -18.17
C PRO A 19 -23.03 -3.69 -16.93
N SER A 20 -24.04 -3.18 -16.21
CA SER A 20 -23.84 -2.37 -15.01
C SER A 20 -23.31 -3.15 -13.80
N SER A 21 -23.32 -4.49 -13.85
CA SER A 21 -22.75 -5.33 -12.79
C SER A 21 -21.22 -5.37 -12.81
N GLY A 22 -20.59 -4.78 -13.83
CA GLY A 22 -19.14 -4.74 -14.03
C GLY A 22 -18.59 -6.02 -14.65
N ASN A 23 -17.42 -5.91 -15.27
CA ASN A 23 -16.78 -7.03 -15.96
C ASN A 23 -16.45 -8.15 -14.98
N LYS A 24 -16.75 -9.39 -15.37
CA LYS A 24 -16.51 -10.55 -14.53
C LYS A 24 -15.03 -10.89 -14.50
N LYS A 25 -14.47 -11.01 -13.29
CA LYS A 25 -13.13 -11.58 -13.10
C LYS A 25 -13.26 -13.09 -12.91
N VAL A 26 -12.93 -13.86 -13.95
CA VAL A 26 -12.98 -15.33 -13.93
C VAL A 26 -12.12 -15.87 -12.79
N LYS A 27 -12.74 -16.62 -11.87
CA LYS A 27 -12.02 -17.22 -10.74
C LYS A 27 -11.19 -18.40 -11.23
N LYS A 28 -9.87 -18.33 -11.06
CA LYS A 28 -8.93 -19.38 -11.50
C LYS A 28 -9.30 -20.81 -11.01
N ARG A 29 -9.93 -20.93 -9.84
CA ARG A 29 -10.39 -22.23 -9.30
C ARG A 29 -11.54 -22.85 -10.12
N GLU A 30 -12.45 -22.03 -10.65
CA GLU A 30 -13.62 -22.47 -11.40
C GLU A 30 -13.26 -22.80 -12.85
N ALA A 31 -12.37 -22.00 -13.46
CA ALA A 31 -11.80 -22.31 -14.77
C ALA A 31 -11.01 -23.63 -14.79
N ARG A 32 -10.21 -23.92 -13.75
CA ARG A 32 -9.49 -25.21 -13.63
C ARG A 32 -10.43 -26.40 -13.46
N ALA A 33 -11.50 -26.25 -12.67
CA ALA A 33 -12.49 -27.31 -12.49
C ALA A 33 -13.26 -27.62 -13.79
N TRP A 34 -13.54 -26.60 -14.60
CA TRP A 34 -14.14 -26.75 -15.91
C TRP A 34 -13.17 -27.37 -16.94
N GLY A 35 -11.91 -26.94 -16.95
CA GLY A 35 -10.86 -27.51 -17.80
C GLY A 35 -10.58 -28.99 -17.53
N ALA A 36 -10.45 -29.38 -16.26
CA ALA A 36 -10.24 -30.78 -15.87
C ALA A 36 -11.41 -31.69 -16.27
N TRP A 37 -12.64 -31.17 -16.27
CA TRP A 37 -13.81 -31.90 -16.75
C TRP A 37 -13.76 -32.11 -18.27
N LEU A 38 -13.38 -31.09 -19.03
CA LEU A 38 -13.23 -31.19 -20.49
C LEU A 38 -12.11 -32.16 -20.89
N GLU A 39 -10.96 -32.07 -20.23
CA GLU A 39 -9.83 -32.97 -20.42
C GLU A 39 -10.20 -34.43 -20.10
N SER A 40 -11.06 -34.67 -19.10
CA SER A 40 -11.55 -36.01 -18.79
C SER A 40 -12.41 -36.62 -19.91
N ILE A 41 -13.20 -35.81 -20.62
CA ILE A 41 -14.02 -36.26 -21.76
C ILE A 41 -13.13 -36.53 -22.98
N ILE A 42 -12.17 -35.65 -23.26
CA ILE A 42 -11.22 -35.83 -24.37
C ILE A 42 -10.40 -37.10 -24.15
N THR A 43 -9.90 -37.31 -22.93
CA THR A 43 -9.13 -38.51 -22.55
C THR A 43 -9.99 -39.79 -22.69
N ALA A 44 -11.29 -39.73 -22.40
CA ALA A 44 -12.19 -40.87 -22.56
C ALA A 44 -12.45 -41.25 -24.04
N PHE A 45 -12.43 -40.28 -24.96
CA PHE A 45 -12.59 -40.53 -26.39
C PHE A 45 -11.30 -41.04 -27.06
N THR A 46 -10.14 -40.57 -26.61
CA THR A 46 -8.84 -40.97 -27.20
C THR A 46 -8.31 -42.32 -26.68
N SER A 47 -8.85 -42.86 -25.59
CA SER A 47 -8.35 -44.10 -24.96
C SER A 47 -9.21 -45.35 -25.20
N ASN A 48 -10.42 -45.25 -25.77
CA ASN A 48 -11.37 -46.38 -25.88
C ASN A 48 -12.12 -46.51 -27.22
N GLY A 49 -11.66 -45.86 -28.29
CA GLY A 49 -12.25 -45.98 -29.62
C GLY A 49 -11.83 -47.26 -30.37
N GLY A 50 -12.53 -48.38 -30.14
CA GLY A 50 -12.60 -49.58 -31.00
C GLY A 50 -11.29 -50.14 -31.58
N LEU A 51 -10.60 -51.02 -30.83
CA LEU A 51 -9.37 -51.68 -31.30
C LEU A 51 -9.70 -52.80 -32.32
N ILE A 52 -9.05 -52.82 -33.48
CA ILE A 52 -9.23 -53.84 -34.53
C ILE A 52 -7.85 -54.42 -34.90
N TYR A 53 -7.74 -55.75 -34.89
CA TYR A 53 -6.52 -56.49 -35.19
C TYR A 53 -6.74 -57.47 -36.36
N SER A 54 -5.67 -57.71 -37.12
CA SER A 54 -5.72 -58.63 -38.26
C SER A 54 -5.62 -60.08 -37.81
N SER A 55 -4.90 -60.37 -36.71
CA SER A 55 -4.82 -61.72 -36.13
C SER A 55 -4.90 -61.72 -34.60
N LYS A 56 -5.23 -62.87 -34.01
CA LYS A 56 -5.26 -63.05 -32.55
C LYS A 56 -3.86 -62.92 -31.95
N ALA A 57 -2.82 -63.31 -32.68
CA ALA A 57 -1.43 -63.19 -32.24
C ALA A 57 -1.00 -61.72 -32.09
N GLU A 58 -1.40 -60.84 -33.02
CA GLU A 58 -1.14 -59.39 -32.93
C GLU A 58 -1.83 -58.77 -31.72
N MET A 59 -3.09 -59.13 -31.47
CA MET A 59 -3.83 -58.69 -30.31
C MET A 59 -3.20 -59.21 -29.00
N ASP A 60 -2.81 -60.48 -28.94
CA ASP A 60 -2.18 -61.08 -27.75
C ASP A 60 -0.81 -60.47 -27.43
N ALA A 61 -0.09 -59.95 -28.43
CA ALA A 61 1.16 -59.21 -28.24
C ALA A 61 0.93 -57.77 -27.73
N ASP A 62 -0.24 -57.19 -27.99
CA ASP A 62 -0.59 -55.83 -27.59
C ASP A 62 -1.33 -55.82 -26.24
N LEU A 63 -0.54 -55.80 -25.15
CA LEU A 63 -1.05 -55.78 -23.77
C LEU A 63 -1.12 -54.38 -23.14
N ALA A 64 -0.72 -53.32 -23.86
CA ALA A 64 -0.63 -51.95 -23.36
C ALA A 64 -1.99 -51.23 -23.27
N HIS A 65 -3.02 -51.97 -22.85
CA HIS A 65 -4.40 -51.51 -22.74
C HIS A 65 -4.97 -51.81 -21.36
N ASP A 66 -5.85 -50.93 -20.88
CA ASP A 66 -6.47 -51.07 -19.57
C ASP A 66 -7.40 -52.29 -19.46
N ALA A 67 -7.64 -52.74 -18.23
CA ALA A 67 -8.56 -53.84 -17.98
C ALA A 67 -9.96 -53.50 -18.52
N LYS A 68 -10.59 -54.46 -19.21
CA LYS A 68 -11.90 -54.39 -19.87
C LYS A 68 -11.95 -53.64 -21.21
N SER A 69 -10.81 -53.22 -21.78
CA SER A 69 -10.76 -52.77 -23.18
C SER A 69 -11.28 -53.84 -24.13
N MET A 70 -11.94 -53.43 -25.23
CA MET A 70 -12.57 -54.32 -26.21
C MET A 70 -11.83 -54.28 -27.54
N ALA A 71 -11.62 -55.43 -28.16
CA ALA A 71 -10.89 -55.59 -29.42
C ALA A 71 -11.59 -56.56 -30.38
N TRP A 72 -11.49 -56.34 -31.68
CA TRP A 72 -12.03 -57.23 -32.72
C TRP A 72 -10.88 -57.86 -33.52
N VAL A 73 -10.95 -59.16 -33.78
CA VAL A 73 -10.02 -59.88 -34.65
C VAL A 73 -10.77 -60.32 -35.90
N LEU A 74 -10.36 -59.84 -37.09
CA LEU A 74 -11.14 -59.97 -38.33
C LEU A 74 -10.49 -60.81 -39.45
N GLY A 75 -9.21 -61.17 -39.34
CA GLY A 75 -8.45 -61.76 -40.45
C GLY A 75 -7.49 -62.90 -40.07
N ASP A 76 -7.70 -63.56 -38.92
CA ASP A 76 -6.85 -64.65 -38.47
C ASP A 76 -7.04 -65.87 -39.38
N ALA A 77 -5.93 -66.50 -39.78
CA ALA A 77 -5.95 -67.69 -40.63
C ALA A 77 -6.68 -68.88 -39.97
N THR A 78 -6.69 -68.93 -38.63
CA THR A 78 -7.51 -69.88 -37.88
C THR A 78 -8.87 -69.26 -37.62
N VAL A 79 -9.88 -69.72 -38.38
CA VAL A 79 -11.25 -69.20 -38.38
C VAL A 79 -11.86 -68.99 -36.98
N ALA A 80 -11.61 -69.90 -36.03
CA ALA A 80 -12.15 -69.83 -34.67
C ALA A 80 -11.59 -68.65 -33.84
N ASN A 81 -10.48 -68.05 -34.26
CA ASN A 81 -9.85 -66.91 -33.62
C ASN A 81 -10.44 -65.56 -34.05
N ASN A 82 -11.32 -65.54 -35.07
CA ASN A 82 -12.02 -64.33 -35.47
C ASN A 82 -13.21 -64.10 -34.53
N GLY A 83 -13.26 -62.94 -33.87
CA GLY A 83 -14.17 -62.70 -32.75
C GLY A 83 -13.94 -61.39 -32.03
N ILE A 84 -14.78 -61.13 -31.04
CA ILE A 84 -14.67 -59.98 -30.14
C ILE A 84 -13.99 -60.44 -28.85
N TYR A 85 -13.00 -59.70 -28.39
CA TYR A 85 -12.14 -60.00 -27.25
C TYR A 85 -12.15 -58.86 -26.23
N LYS A 86 -11.92 -59.21 -24.95
CA LYS A 86 -11.85 -58.28 -23.82
C LYS A 86 -10.53 -58.43 -23.08
N LYS A 87 -9.88 -57.32 -22.73
CA LYS A 87 -8.63 -57.30 -21.96
C LYS A 87 -8.87 -57.63 -20.49
N ASN A 88 -8.06 -58.53 -19.95
CA ASN A 88 -8.00 -58.86 -18.53
C ASN A 88 -6.61 -58.49 -17.97
N GLY A 89 -6.57 -57.89 -16.78
CA GLY A 89 -5.33 -57.39 -16.13
C GLY A 89 -5.00 -55.93 -16.47
N ALA A 90 -4.06 -55.35 -15.71
CA ALA A 90 -3.61 -53.96 -15.87
C ALA A 90 -2.79 -53.75 -17.17
N SER A 91 -2.75 -52.52 -17.67
CA SER A 91 -1.98 -52.16 -18.86
C SER A 91 -0.51 -52.60 -18.74
N GLY A 92 0.01 -53.24 -19.79
CA GLY A 92 1.35 -53.84 -19.84
C GLY A 92 1.47 -55.26 -19.28
N ALA A 93 0.38 -55.85 -18.75
CA ALA A 93 0.36 -57.22 -18.21
C ALA A 93 -1.01 -57.91 -18.45
N GLY A 94 -1.11 -59.22 -18.23
CA GLY A 94 -2.37 -59.98 -18.35
C GLY A 94 -2.63 -60.55 -19.76
N SER A 95 -3.90 -60.78 -20.13
CA SER A 95 -4.27 -61.49 -21.37
C SER A 95 -5.58 -60.99 -21.98
N TRP A 96 -5.86 -61.40 -23.22
CA TRP A 96 -7.13 -61.16 -23.91
C TRP A 96 -8.02 -62.40 -23.87
N THR A 97 -9.32 -62.22 -23.64
CA THR A 97 -10.30 -63.31 -23.58
C THR A 97 -11.45 -63.05 -24.54
N ARG A 98 -11.81 -64.05 -25.35
CA ARG A 98 -12.93 -63.96 -26.31
C ARG A 98 -14.25 -63.82 -25.55
N VAL A 99 -15.12 -62.92 -26.01
CA VAL A 99 -16.40 -62.60 -25.35
C VAL A 99 -17.61 -62.69 -26.28
N ALA A 100 -17.44 -62.59 -27.60
CA ALA A 100 -18.54 -62.77 -28.56
C ALA A 100 -18.03 -63.14 -29.97
N ASP A 101 -18.94 -63.64 -30.80
CA ASP A 101 -18.72 -63.81 -32.25
C ASP A 101 -18.84 -62.46 -32.98
N LEU A 102 -18.30 -62.39 -34.20
CA LEU A 102 -18.45 -61.22 -35.07
C LEU A 102 -19.89 -61.14 -35.63
N PRO A 103 -20.53 -59.97 -35.61
CA PRO A 103 -21.93 -59.83 -36.01
C PRO A 103 -22.09 -59.81 -37.54
N PHE A 104 -22.12 -60.98 -38.19
CA PHE A 104 -22.44 -61.11 -39.62
C PHE A 104 -23.89 -61.60 -39.80
N SER A 105 -24.74 -60.78 -40.45
CA SER A 105 -26.16 -61.11 -40.64
C SER A 105 -26.48 -61.83 -41.96
N PHE A 106 -25.59 -61.79 -42.96
CA PHE A 106 -25.79 -62.38 -44.29
C PHE A 106 -24.50 -63.07 -44.78
N ILE A 107 -24.61 -64.30 -45.28
CA ILE A 107 -23.50 -65.12 -45.79
C ILE A 107 -23.83 -65.58 -47.21
N ILE A 108 -22.89 -65.46 -48.15
CA ILE A 108 -23.04 -65.97 -49.52
C ILE A 108 -22.30 -67.31 -49.63
N ALA A 109 -23.04 -68.34 -50.03
CA ALA A 109 -22.53 -69.67 -50.33
C ALA A 109 -22.53 -69.91 -51.85
N SER A 110 -21.47 -70.56 -52.33
CA SER A 110 -21.26 -70.86 -53.74
C SER A 110 -21.30 -72.37 -53.96
N ASP A 111 -22.30 -72.84 -54.68
CA ASP A 111 -22.35 -74.20 -55.25
C ASP A 111 -21.77 -74.17 -56.67
N VAL A 112 -20.58 -74.72 -56.85
CA VAL A 112 -19.91 -74.80 -58.17
C VAL A 112 -20.05 -76.17 -58.82
N GLY A 113 -20.95 -77.04 -58.31
CA GLY A 113 -21.18 -78.38 -58.85
C GLY A 113 -20.25 -79.45 -58.27
N ALA A 114 -19.64 -79.21 -57.11
CA ALA A 114 -18.79 -80.19 -56.44
C ALA A 114 -19.61 -81.36 -55.81
N GLY A 115 -20.90 -81.15 -55.56
CA GLY A 115 -21.85 -82.17 -55.10
C GLY A 115 -22.71 -82.75 -56.23
N THR A 116 -23.78 -83.47 -55.88
CA THR A 116 -24.79 -83.94 -56.86
C THR A 116 -26.04 -83.04 -56.81
N SER A 117 -26.90 -83.13 -57.82
CA SER A 117 -28.15 -82.36 -57.90
C SER A 117 -29.11 -82.53 -56.71
N ASN A 118 -28.96 -83.58 -55.90
CA ASN A 118 -29.76 -83.81 -54.68
C ASN A 118 -28.92 -83.81 -53.39
N ALA A 119 -27.59 -83.65 -53.48
CA ALA A 119 -26.67 -83.56 -52.36
C ALA A 119 -25.62 -82.49 -52.66
N ILE A 120 -26.01 -81.24 -52.42
CA ILE A 120 -25.28 -80.03 -52.78
C ILE A 120 -24.09 -79.85 -51.86
N GLN A 121 -22.94 -79.45 -52.43
CA GLN A 121 -21.78 -79.00 -51.65
C GLN A 121 -21.50 -77.54 -52.01
N ALA A 122 -21.66 -76.64 -51.04
CA ALA A 122 -21.43 -75.23 -51.23
C ALA A 122 -20.36 -74.70 -50.28
N THR A 123 -19.56 -73.75 -50.77
CA THR A 123 -18.48 -73.12 -50.01
C THR A 123 -18.81 -71.66 -49.72
N THR A 124 -18.40 -71.17 -48.55
CA THR A 124 -18.54 -69.76 -48.16
C THR A 124 -17.17 -69.21 -47.81
N SER A 125 -16.95 -67.91 -48.06
CA SER A 125 -15.70 -67.22 -47.66
C SER A 125 -15.63 -66.90 -46.17
N ILE A 126 -16.75 -67.05 -45.45
CA ILE A 126 -16.88 -66.80 -44.01
C ILE A 126 -17.70 -67.91 -43.32
N PRO A 127 -17.48 -68.18 -42.02
CA PRO A 127 -18.08 -69.34 -41.33
C PRO A 127 -19.59 -69.19 -41.15
N VAL A 128 -20.33 -70.28 -41.35
CA VAL A 128 -21.80 -70.31 -41.23
C VAL A 128 -22.21 -70.60 -39.78
N THR A 129 -23.07 -69.75 -39.21
CA THR A 129 -23.69 -69.92 -37.89
C THR A 129 -25.21 -70.00 -38.00
N GLU A 130 -25.90 -70.53 -36.99
CA GLU A 130 -27.38 -70.63 -37.00
C GLU A 130 -28.10 -69.27 -36.96
N SER A 131 -27.37 -68.19 -36.61
CA SER A 131 -27.91 -66.83 -36.54
C SER A 131 -27.80 -66.06 -37.86
N ALA A 132 -27.15 -66.63 -38.88
CA ALA A 132 -26.92 -65.98 -40.17
C ALA A 132 -27.90 -66.47 -41.25
N LEU A 133 -28.34 -65.54 -42.10
CA LEU A 133 -29.05 -65.88 -43.34
C LEU A 133 -28.04 -66.24 -44.43
N VAL A 134 -28.20 -67.40 -45.05
CA VAL A 134 -27.31 -67.90 -46.12
C VAL A 134 -28.03 -67.84 -47.46
N LEU A 135 -27.41 -67.16 -48.42
CA LEU A 135 -27.84 -67.11 -49.82
C LEU A 135 -26.94 -68.03 -50.64
N MET A 136 -27.53 -68.99 -51.35
CA MET A 136 -26.80 -70.02 -52.10
C MET A 136 -27.33 -70.11 -53.53
N ASN A 137 -26.45 -70.19 -54.53
CA ASN A 137 -26.86 -70.57 -55.88
C ASN A 137 -27.06 -72.08 -55.99
N VAL A 138 -27.90 -72.53 -56.91
CA VAL A 138 -28.11 -73.94 -57.25
C VAL A 138 -27.43 -74.22 -58.58
N PHE A 139 -26.42 -75.08 -58.60
CA PHE A 139 -25.66 -75.38 -59.82
C PHE A 139 -26.51 -76.14 -60.84
N GLU A 140 -27.19 -77.22 -60.42
CA GLU A 140 -28.02 -78.08 -61.27
C GLU A 140 -29.39 -78.35 -60.64
N ALA A 141 -30.41 -78.59 -61.48
CA ALA A 141 -31.77 -78.80 -61.01
C ALA A 141 -31.91 -80.13 -60.26
N ASN A 142 -32.65 -80.14 -59.15
CA ASN A 142 -32.83 -81.36 -58.35
C ASN A 142 -33.76 -82.35 -59.07
N THR A 143 -33.41 -83.64 -59.01
CA THR A 143 -34.11 -84.71 -59.75
C THR A 143 -34.92 -85.63 -58.84
N SER A 144 -34.73 -85.55 -57.53
CA SER A 144 -35.47 -86.31 -56.52
C SER A 144 -35.60 -85.54 -55.20
N SER A 145 -36.28 -86.14 -54.21
CA SER A 145 -36.47 -85.66 -52.84
C SER A 145 -36.12 -86.81 -51.89
N PRO A 146 -35.46 -86.58 -50.73
CA PRO A 146 -35.03 -85.29 -50.15
C PRO A 146 -33.78 -84.69 -50.83
N VAL A 147 -33.61 -83.37 -50.71
CA VAL A 147 -32.40 -82.65 -51.15
C VAL A 147 -31.60 -82.21 -49.92
N THR A 148 -30.27 -82.33 -49.96
CA THR A 148 -29.38 -81.90 -48.88
C THR A 148 -28.34 -80.89 -49.33
N VAL A 149 -27.78 -80.12 -48.39
CA VAL A 149 -26.63 -79.22 -48.58
C VAL A 149 -25.59 -79.41 -47.47
N SER A 150 -24.32 -79.50 -47.85
CA SER A 150 -23.17 -79.37 -46.95
C SER A 150 -22.47 -78.04 -47.21
N LEU A 151 -22.23 -77.27 -46.14
CA LEU A 151 -21.53 -75.98 -46.19
C LEU A 151 -20.11 -76.15 -45.65
N ASN A 152 -19.09 -75.80 -46.45
CA ASN A 152 -17.66 -75.92 -46.12
C ASN A 152 -17.22 -77.31 -45.61
N GLY A 153 -17.80 -78.39 -46.15
CA GLY A 153 -17.47 -79.75 -45.74
C GLY A 153 -18.05 -80.18 -44.39
N GLY A 154 -18.97 -79.40 -43.81
CA GLY A 154 -19.71 -79.76 -42.59
C GLY A 154 -20.76 -80.86 -42.80
N ALA A 155 -21.50 -81.18 -41.73
CA ALA A 155 -22.58 -82.18 -41.79
C ALA A 155 -23.66 -81.82 -42.83
N ALA A 156 -24.19 -82.82 -43.53
CA ALA A 156 -25.25 -82.61 -44.53
C ALA A 156 -26.57 -82.17 -43.87
N LEU A 157 -27.14 -81.07 -44.35
CA LEU A 157 -28.38 -80.46 -43.87
C LEU A 157 -29.51 -80.71 -44.88
N ASN A 158 -30.71 -81.10 -44.42
CA ASN A 158 -31.86 -81.24 -45.34
C ASN A 158 -32.40 -79.87 -45.76
N ILE A 159 -32.58 -79.65 -47.06
CA ILE A 159 -33.22 -78.44 -47.57
C ILE A 159 -34.74 -78.60 -47.44
N LEU A 160 -35.39 -77.66 -46.74
CA LEU A 160 -36.83 -77.60 -46.55
C LEU A 160 -37.37 -76.24 -47.00
N SER A 161 -38.58 -76.23 -47.56
CA SER A 161 -39.35 -75.00 -47.88
C SER A 161 -39.59 -74.12 -46.64
N ALA A 162 -40.10 -72.89 -46.84
CA ALA A 162 -40.39 -71.99 -45.73
C ALA A 162 -41.44 -72.57 -44.78
N SER A 163 -42.41 -73.32 -45.32
CA SER A 163 -43.43 -74.07 -44.58
C SER A 163 -42.93 -75.39 -43.96
N GLY A 164 -41.65 -75.75 -44.13
CA GLY A 164 -41.02 -76.93 -43.52
C GLY A 164 -41.26 -78.24 -44.28
N GLN A 165 -41.79 -78.18 -45.49
CA GLN A 165 -41.98 -79.34 -46.38
C GLN A 165 -40.71 -79.67 -47.17
N GLN A 166 -40.52 -80.94 -47.49
CA GLN A 166 -39.47 -81.43 -48.38
C GLN A 166 -39.56 -80.80 -49.78
N ILE A 167 -38.42 -80.45 -50.35
CA ILE A 167 -38.29 -79.95 -51.72
C ILE A 167 -38.54 -81.09 -52.71
N LYS A 168 -39.52 -80.95 -53.60
CA LYS A 168 -39.87 -81.99 -54.59
C LYS A 168 -38.94 -81.94 -55.79
N ALA A 169 -38.92 -83.02 -56.58
CA ALA A 169 -38.16 -83.07 -57.83
C ALA A 169 -38.54 -81.89 -58.75
N GLY A 170 -37.55 -81.12 -59.19
CA GLY A 170 -37.71 -79.97 -60.08
C GLY A 170 -38.04 -78.63 -59.42
N ASP A 171 -38.21 -78.58 -58.09
CA ASP A 171 -38.48 -77.34 -57.35
C ASP A 171 -37.24 -76.42 -57.30
N LEU A 172 -36.02 -76.99 -57.24
CA LEU A 172 -34.77 -76.27 -57.40
C LEU A 172 -34.31 -76.35 -58.85
N LYS A 173 -34.09 -75.19 -59.48
CA LYS A 173 -33.69 -75.08 -60.88
C LYS A 173 -32.23 -74.64 -60.99
N SER A 174 -31.53 -75.09 -62.04
CA SER A 174 -30.17 -74.62 -62.34
C SER A 174 -30.15 -73.09 -62.48
N GLY A 175 -29.19 -72.44 -61.83
CA GLY A 175 -29.07 -70.99 -61.78
C GLY A 175 -30.01 -70.28 -60.79
N MET A 176 -30.87 -71.02 -60.07
CA MET A 176 -31.73 -70.46 -59.04
C MET A 176 -30.89 -70.05 -57.81
N PHE A 177 -31.21 -68.93 -57.19
CA PHE A 177 -30.72 -68.58 -55.86
C PHE A 177 -31.77 -68.93 -54.79
N VAL A 178 -31.33 -69.65 -53.76
CA VAL A 178 -32.12 -69.96 -52.57
C VAL A 178 -31.56 -69.21 -51.38
N ALA A 179 -32.44 -68.62 -50.57
CA ALA A 179 -32.07 -68.01 -49.30
C ALA A 179 -32.70 -68.82 -48.17
N GLY A 180 -31.90 -69.15 -47.15
CA GLY A 180 -32.34 -69.95 -46.02
C GLY A 180 -31.43 -69.79 -44.81
N ARG A 181 -31.81 -70.40 -43.69
CA ARG A 181 -30.98 -70.45 -42.49
C ARG A 181 -30.75 -71.88 -42.05
N VAL A 182 -29.62 -72.12 -41.40
CA VAL A 182 -29.37 -73.38 -40.69
C VAL A 182 -30.25 -73.40 -39.44
N SER A 183 -30.94 -74.52 -39.20
CA SER A 183 -31.83 -74.73 -38.06
C SER A 183 -31.69 -76.18 -37.63
N GLY A 184 -30.77 -76.47 -36.71
CA GLY A 184 -30.41 -77.83 -36.33
C GLY A 184 -29.82 -78.59 -37.52
N SER A 185 -30.36 -79.77 -37.85
CA SER A 185 -29.92 -80.60 -39.00
C SER A 185 -30.55 -80.22 -40.35
N ASN A 186 -31.20 -79.04 -40.46
CA ASN A 186 -31.91 -78.62 -41.67
C ASN A 186 -31.47 -77.24 -42.15
N PHE A 187 -31.61 -76.99 -43.46
CA PHE A 187 -31.50 -75.71 -44.13
C PHE A 187 -32.90 -75.24 -44.57
N ARG A 188 -33.47 -74.25 -43.88
CA ARG A 188 -34.86 -73.82 -44.10
C ARG A 188 -34.92 -72.58 -44.98
N LEU A 189 -35.59 -72.69 -46.13
CA LEU A 189 -35.78 -71.60 -47.09
C LEU A 189 -36.71 -70.50 -46.52
N ILE A 190 -36.59 -69.28 -47.04
CA ILE A 190 -37.38 -68.13 -46.55
C ILE A 190 -38.63 -67.80 -47.39
N ASN A 191 -38.86 -68.44 -48.55
CA ASN A 191 -40.06 -68.21 -49.36
C ASN A 191 -40.52 -69.47 -50.14
N ASP A 192 -41.82 -69.57 -50.44
CA ASP A 192 -42.46 -70.62 -51.24
C ASP A 192 -42.82 -70.07 -52.66
N PHE A 193 -42.79 -70.91 -53.71
CA PHE A 193 -42.89 -70.47 -55.12
C PHE A 193 -44.34 -70.17 -55.58
N GLY A 194 -44.66 -68.92 -55.95
CA GLY A 194 -46.01 -68.57 -56.46
C GLY A 194 -46.25 -67.19 -57.10
N LEU A 195 -45.23 -66.39 -57.43
CA LEU A 195 -45.38 -65.08 -58.11
C LEU A 195 -45.03 -65.20 -59.61
N GLN A 196 -45.88 -64.68 -60.50
CA GLN A 196 -45.58 -64.61 -61.94
C GLN A 196 -44.73 -63.37 -62.25
N PHE A 197 -43.51 -63.59 -62.75
CA PHE A 197 -42.59 -62.55 -63.18
C PHE A 197 -42.76 -62.28 -64.68
N LEU A 198 -43.08 -61.03 -65.05
CA LEU A 198 -43.22 -60.60 -66.44
C LEU A 198 -42.10 -59.61 -66.78
N THR A 199 -41.51 -59.72 -67.96
CA THR A 199 -40.54 -58.74 -68.46
C THR A 199 -41.17 -57.95 -69.60
N GLY A 200 -41.23 -56.64 -69.46
CA GLY A 200 -41.68 -55.73 -70.52
C GLY A 200 -40.54 -55.36 -71.46
N THR A 201 -40.82 -55.25 -72.74
CA THR A 201 -39.96 -54.62 -73.73
C THR A 201 -40.35 -53.15 -73.84
N ASN A 202 -39.48 -52.25 -73.36
CA ASN A 202 -39.68 -50.80 -73.47
C ASN A 202 -39.35 -50.34 -74.91
N THR A 203 -40.25 -49.61 -75.55
CA THR A 203 -40.08 -48.98 -76.86
C THR A 203 -40.44 -47.48 -76.84
N GLY A 204 -40.75 -46.92 -75.66
CA GLY A 204 -41.21 -45.54 -75.51
C GLY A 204 -40.12 -44.51 -75.21
N GLY A 205 -40.56 -43.26 -75.00
CA GLY A 205 -39.70 -42.11 -74.76
C GLY A 205 -39.32 -41.89 -73.29
N THR A 206 -38.57 -40.83 -73.06
CA THR A 206 -37.86 -40.54 -71.80
C THR A 206 -38.75 -40.24 -70.58
N ASN A 207 -39.92 -39.62 -70.78
CA ASN A 207 -40.88 -39.29 -69.70
C ASN A 207 -42.27 -39.94 -69.91
N ALA A 208 -42.49 -40.59 -71.05
CA ALA A 208 -43.71 -41.30 -71.41
C ALA A 208 -43.31 -42.65 -72.04
N ILE A 209 -43.25 -43.66 -71.19
CA ILE A 209 -42.75 -44.99 -71.51
C ILE A 209 -43.87 -45.83 -72.10
N THR A 210 -43.58 -46.55 -73.17
CA THR A 210 -44.50 -47.55 -73.75
C THR A 210 -43.79 -48.89 -73.68
N ALA A 211 -44.45 -49.89 -73.12
CA ALA A 211 -43.87 -51.21 -72.93
C ALA A 211 -44.83 -52.32 -73.36
N THR A 212 -44.29 -53.39 -73.92
CA THR A 212 -45.08 -54.57 -74.32
C THR A 212 -44.63 -55.77 -73.50
N THR A 213 -45.55 -56.52 -72.91
CA THR A 213 -45.27 -57.79 -72.22
C THR A 213 -45.67 -58.96 -73.12
N PRO A 214 -44.97 -60.11 -73.08
CA PRO A 214 -45.24 -61.26 -73.94
C PRO A 214 -46.59 -61.95 -73.65
N PHE A 215 -47.22 -61.66 -72.51
CA PHE A 215 -48.54 -62.16 -72.12
C PHE A 215 -49.43 -61.02 -71.61
N SER A 216 -50.74 -61.21 -71.65
CA SER A 216 -51.72 -60.31 -71.03
C SER A 216 -51.50 -60.20 -69.53
N ILE A 217 -51.48 -58.97 -69.02
CA ILE A 217 -51.29 -58.69 -67.59
C ILE A 217 -52.59 -59.05 -66.85
N PRO A 218 -52.55 -59.85 -65.76
CA PRO A 218 -53.72 -60.16 -64.95
C PRO A 218 -54.45 -58.90 -64.48
N SER A 219 -55.78 -58.90 -64.50
CA SER A 219 -56.61 -57.70 -64.31
C SER A 219 -56.79 -57.25 -62.84
N GLY A 220 -56.10 -57.87 -61.89
CA GLY A 220 -56.16 -57.51 -60.47
C GLY A 220 -54.91 -56.77 -60.00
N ASP A 221 -55.09 -55.81 -59.08
CA ASP A 221 -53.99 -55.09 -58.44
C ASP A 221 -52.98 -56.04 -57.79
N SER A 222 -51.68 -55.75 -57.95
CA SER A 222 -50.56 -56.51 -57.35
C SER A 222 -50.47 -58.00 -57.71
N GLN A 223 -51.10 -58.45 -58.81
CA GLN A 223 -51.09 -59.86 -59.22
C GLN A 223 -49.92 -60.25 -60.15
N ALA A 224 -49.14 -59.28 -60.64
CA ALA A 224 -47.95 -59.53 -61.45
C ALA A 224 -46.82 -58.57 -61.08
N LEU A 225 -45.59 -59.10 -61.04
CA LEU A 225 -44.38 -58.32 -60.87
C LEU A 225 -43.74 -58.09 -62.23
N ILE A 226 -43.69 -56.82 -62.67
CA ILE A 226 -43.26 -56.45 -64.01
C ILE A 226 -41.87 -55.81 -63.94
N ILE A 227 -40.95 -56.37 -64.73
CA ILE A 227 -39.61 -55.81 -64.97
C ILE A 227 -39.67 -54.93 -66.21
N LEU A 228 -39.45 -53.63 -66.03
CA LEU A 228 -39.43 -52.61 -67.08
C LEU A 228 -38.00 -52.07 -67.26
N PRO A 229 -37.31 -52.37 -68.37
CA PRO A 229 -36.02 -51.76 -68.67
C PRO A 229 -36.18 -50.28 -69.06
N ILE A 230 -35.28 -49.42 -68.61
CA ILE A 230 -35.21 -48.00 -68.94
C ILE A 230 -34.15 -47.76 -69.99
N LEU A 231 -34.54 -47.07 -71.06
CA LEU A 231 -33.67 -46.82 -72.22
C LEU A 231 -33.00 -45.44 -72.19
N SER A 232 -33.54 -44.47 -71.45
CA SER A 232 -33.00 -43.10 -71.37
C SER A 232 -33.31 -42.46 -70.01
N SER A 233 -32.49 -41.50 -69.56
CA SER A 233 -32.70 -40.84 -68.27
C SER A 233 -33.89 -39.89 -68.32
N ASN A 234 -34.83 -39.98 -67.39
CA ASN A 234 -35.98 -39.08 -67.38
C ASN A 234 -35.55 -37.62 -67.13
N THR A 235 -36.16 -36.67 -67.82
CA THR A 235 -35.83 -35.23 -67.73
C THR A 235 -36.90 -34.41 -67.02
N ALA A 236 -38.07 -35.01 -66.76
CA ALA A 236 -39.20 -34.37 -66.09
C ALA A 236 -39.90 -35.34 -65.13
N SER A 237 -40.79 -34.78 -64.30
CA SER A 237 -41.68 -35.47 -63.37
C SER A 237 -43.10 -34.90 -63.52
N PRO A 238 -44.18 -35.70 -63.53
CA PRO A 238 -44.21 -37.16 -63.36
C PRO A 238 -43.86 -37.93 -64.65
N VAL A 239 -43.33 -39.16 -64.49
CA VAL A 239 -43.09 -40.12 -65.58
C VAL A 239 -44.30 -41.05 -65.71
N THR A 240 -44.67 -41.46 -66.93
CA THR A 240 -45.78 -42.40 -67.16
C THR A 240 -45.33 -43.65 -67.90
N VAL A 241 -46.05 -44.77 -67.74
CA VAL A 241 -45.88 -46.01 -68.52
C VAL A 241 -47.22 -46.57 -68.99
N SER A 242 -47.31 -46.99 -70.25
CA SER A 242 -48.44 -47.77 -70.78
C SER A 242 -47.99 -49.18 -71.17
N PHE A 243 -48.68 -50.22 -70.70
CA PHE A 243 -48.40 -51.61 -71.07
C PHE A 243 -49.38 -52.13 -72.13
N ASN A 244 -48.89 -52.77 -73.20
CA ASN A 244 -49.69 -53.41 -74.26
C ASN A 244 -50.78 -52.52 -74.91
N GLY A 245 -50.54 -51.21 -75.02
CA GLY A 245 -51.52 -50.26 -75.56
C GLY A 245 -52.66 -49.88 -74.59
N GLY A 246 -52.58 -50.28 -73.32
CA GLY A 246 -53.52 -49.87 -72.27
C GLY A 246 -53.34 -48.41 -71.81
N THR A 247 -54.18 -47.97 -70.87
CA THR A 247 -54.11 -46.63 -70.27
C THR A 247 -52.76 -46.34 -69.64
N ALA A 248 -52.27 -45.12 -69.83
CA ALA A 248 -51.03 -44.65 -69.20
C ALA A 248 -51.16 -44.63 -67.67
N LEU A 249 -50.21 -45.27 -67.01
CA LEU A 249 -50.09 -45.34 -65.55
C LEU A 249 -48.97 -44.40 -65.11
N THR A 250 -49.17 -43.66 -64.03
CA THR A 250 -48.09 -42.82 -63.46
C THR A 250 -47.08 -43.68 -62.72
N LEU A 251 -45.79 -43.50 -63.01
CA LEU A 251 -44.71 -44.14 -62.26
C LEU A 251 -44.58 -43.47 -60.89
N LYS A 252 -44.70 -44.27 -59.84
CA LYS A 252 -44.52 -43.82 -58.45
C LYS A 252 -43.44 -44.64 -57.77
N THR A 253 -42.61 -44.01 -56.95
CA THR A 253 -41.66 -44.69 -56.07
C THR A 253 -42.39 -45.65 -55.12
N ASN A 254 -41.66 -46.54 -54.45
CA ASN A 254 -42.27 -47.43 -53.46
C ASN A 254 -43.00 -46.68 -52.33
N THR A 255 -42.54 -45.47 -51.98
CA THR A 255 -43.19 -44.59 -50.98
C THR A 255 -44.37 -43.77 -51.53
N GLY A 256 -44.64 -43.82 -52.85
CA GLY A 256 -45.80 -43.17 -53.48
C GLY A 256 -45.53 -41.78 -54.07
N ASN A 257 -44.26 -41.33 -54.10
CA ASN A 257 -43.87 -40.05 -54.69
C ASN A 257 -43.68 -40.19 -56.21
N ASP A 258 -43.81 -39.09 -56.96
CA ASP A 258 -43.39 -39.06 -58.36
C ASP A 258 -41.87 -39.24 -58.48
N VAL A 259 -41.43 -39.94 -59.53
CA VAL A 259 -40.01 -40.09 -59.81
C VAL A 259 -39.41 -38.73 -60.19
N ALA A 260 -38.35 -38.31 -59.52
CA ALA A 260 -37.71 -37.01 -59.77
C ALA A 260 -37.01 -36.98 -61.14
N ALA A 261 -36.80 -35.79 -61.72
CA ALA A 261 -35.97 -35.66 -62.92
C ALA A 261 -34.57 -36.24 -62.67
N GLY A 262 -34.08 -37.10 -63.57
CA GLY A 262 -32.83 -37.85 -63.42
C GLY A 262 -32.91 -39.07 -62.49
N GLY A 263 -34.07 -39.38 -61.90
CA GLY A 263 -34.27 -40.53 -61.02
C GLY A 263 -34.28 -41.88 -61.74
N LEU A 264 -34.51 -41.89 -63.05
CA LEU A 264 -34.34 -43.03 -63.95
C LEU A 264 -33.10 -42.78 -64.82
N VAL A 265 -32.26 -43.79 -65.03
CA VAL A 265 -31.11 -43.71 -65.94
C VAL A 265 -31.09 -44.90 -66.92
N PRO A 266 -30.43 -44.80 -68.10
CA PRO A 266 -30.34 -45.89 -69.06
C PRO A 266 -29.75 -47.15 -68.43
N GLY A 267 -30.30 -48.31 -68.79
CA GLY A 267 -29.86 -49.61 -68.26
C GLY A 267 -30.49 -49.98 -66.92
N MET A 268 -31.21 -49.06 -66.26
CA MET A 268 -32.01 -49.40 -65.09
C MET A 268 -33.11 -50.40 -65.44
N ARG A 269 -33.35 -51.35 -64.55
CA ARG A 269 -34.50 -52.25 -64.61
C ARG A 269 -35.40 -51.93 -63.44
N LEU A 270 -36.56 -51.36 -63.73
CA LEU A 270 -37.57 -51.07 -62.73
C LEU A 270 -38.40 -52.32 -62.49
N LEU A 271 -38.54 -52.73 -61.24
CA LEU A 271 -39.50 -53.71 -60.80
C LEU A 271 -40.68 -52.95 -60.22
N GLY A 272 -41.88 -53.21 -60.71
CA GLY A 272 -43.09 -52.59 -60.18
C GLY A 272 -44.32 -53.45 -60.37
N MET A 273 -45.38 -53.05 -59.70
CA MET A 273 -46.71 -53.65 -59.81
C MET A 273 -47.72 -52.58 -60.22
N ILE A 274 -48.75 -53.00 -60.94
CA ILE A 274 -49.90 -52.13 -61.21
C ILE A 274 -50.73 -52.05 -59.93
N SER A 275 -51.05 -50.82 -59.53
CA SER A 275 -52.01 -50.52 -58.47
C SER A 275 -52.87 -49.33 -58.89
N GLY A 276 -54.15 -49.60 -59.18
CA GLY A 276 -55.07 -48.62 -59.74
C GLY A 276 -54.54 -47.97 -61.03
N SER A 277 -54.47 -46.63 -61.06
CA SER A 277 -53.93 -45.85 -62.18
C SER A 277 -52.41 -45.62 -62.13
N THR A 278 -51.69 -46.35 -61.27
CA THR A 278 -50.25 -46.17 -61.06
C THR A 278 -49.45 -47.44 -61.29
N PHE A 279 -48.21 -47.29 -61.74
CA PHE A 279 -47.20 -48.34 -61.72
C PHE A 279 -46.27 -48.06 -60.54
N ARG A 280 -46.47 -48.81 -59.45
CA ARG A 280 -45.75 -48.61 -58.20
C ARG A 280 -44.47 -49.43 -58.18
N LEU A 281 -43.35 -48.73 -58.10
CA LEU A 281 -42.03 -49.33 -58.07
C LEU A 281 -41.80 -50.05 -56.73
N ILE A 282 -41.18 -51.21 -56.80
CA ILE A 282 -40.69 -51.97 -55.64
C ILE A 282 -39.21 -51.65 -55.40
N ASN A 283 -38.44 -51.41 -56.47
CA ASN A 283 -37.06 -50.96 -56.36
C ASN A 283 -36.95 -49.42 -56.46
N ASP A 284 -35.88 -48.88 -55.88
CA ASP A 284 -35.68 -47.45 -55.70
C ASP A 284 -35.29 -46.71 -57.00
N GLN A 285 -35.53 -45.39 -57.04
CA GLN A 285 -34.95 -44.47 -58.02
C GLN A 285 -33.46 -44.18 -57.65
N VAL A 286 -32.65 -43.62 -58.57
CA VAL A 286 -31.32 -43.13 -58.18
C VAL A 286 -31.46 -41.98 -57.18
N SER A 287 -30.81 -42.07 -56.02
CA SER A 287 -30.70 -40.98 -55.02
C SER A 287 -29.77 -39.83 -55.45
N ALA A 288 -29.82 -39.42 -56.72
CA ALA A 288 -28.97 -38.36 -57.28
C ALA A 288 -29.15 -37.01 -56.55
N ALA A 289 -30.34 -36.77 -55.98
CA ALA A 289 -30.62 -35.58 -55.17
C ALA A 289 -29.85 -35.54 -53.83
N ILE A 290 -29.57 -36.70 -53.22
CA ILE A 290 -28.82 -36.79 -51.96
C ILE A 290 -27.31 -36.64 -52.24
N VAL A 291 -26.83 -37.21 -53.34
CA VAL A 291 -25.43 -37.08 -53.78
C VAL A 291 -25.11 -35.62 -54.14
N ALA A 292 -25.98 -34.95 -54.91
CA ALA A 292 -25.80 -33.53 -55.26
C ALA A 292 -25.83 -32.60 -54.03
N ALA A 293 -26.68 -32.90 -53.04
CA ALA A 293 -26.71 -32.14 -51.78
C ALA A 293 -25.45 -32.37 -50.92
N ALA A 294 -24.92 -33.59 -50.91
CA ALA A 294 -23.68 -33.94 -50.22
C ALA A 294 -22.45 -33.32 -50.89
N GLU A 295 -22.36 -33.35 -52.22
CA GLU A 295 -21.28 -32.72 -52.99
C GLU A 295 -21.30 -31.20 -52.86
N ALA A 296 -22.48 -30.57 -52.85
CA ALA A 296 -22.60 -29.13 -52.59
C ALA A 296 -22.18 -28.75 -51.16
N ALA A 297 -22.50 -29.58 -50.17
CA ALA A 297 -22.07 -29.38 -48.78
C ALA A 297 -20.56 -29.59 -48.60
N GLN A 298 -19.98 -30.58 -49.27
CA GLN A 298 -18.54 -30.81 -49.32
C GLN A 298 -17.81 -29.64 -49.98
N ALA A 299 -18.28 -29.18 -51.15
CA ALA A 299 -17.67 -28.04 -51.86
C ALA A 299 -17.77 -26.73 -51.05
N ALA A 300 -18.86 -26.52 -50.31
CA ALA A 300 -19.00 -25.38 -49.40
C ALA A 300 -18.05 -25.48 -48.19
N ALA A 301 -17.84 -26.69 -47.66
CA ALA A 301 -16.89 -26.93 -46.57
C ALA A 301 -15.42 -26.79 -47.03
N GLU A 302 -15.08 -27.27 -48.23
CA GLU A 302 -13.75 -27.10 -48.85
C GLU A 302 -13.47 -25.62 -49.18
N ALA A 303 -14.46 -24.88 -49.71
CA ALA A 303 -14.32 -23.44 -49.95
C ALA A 303 -14.14 -22.64 -48.65
N ALA A 304 -14.84 -23.01 -47.57
CA ALA A 304 -14.65 -22.39 -46.27
C ALA A 304 -13.27 -22.71 -45.66
N ALA A 305 -12.78 -23.94 -45.78
CA ALA A 305 -11.45 -24.35 -45.34
C ALA A 305 -10.32 -23.65 -46.12
N THR A 306 -10.53 -23.33 -47.39
CA THR A 306 -9.55 -22.63 -48.25
C THR A 306 -9.51 -21.12 -48.02
N SER A 307 -10.51 -20.54 -47.31
CA SER A 307 -10.64 -19.09 -47.10
C SER A 307 -9.74 -18.52 -45.99
N ILE A 308 -9.13 -19.36 -45.14
CA ILE A 308 -8.16 -18.93 -44.12
C ILE A 308 -6.76 -19.31 -44.61
N ASN A 309 -6.30 -18.64 -45.66
CA ASN A 309 -4.99 -18.88 -46.27
C ASN A 309 -3.89 -18.11 -45.51
N ILE A 310 -3.66 -18.43 -44.24
CA ILE A 310 -2.58 -17.84 -43.43
C ILE A 310 -1.26 -18.38 -43.96
N LYS A 311 -0.51 -17.53 -44.67
CA LYS A 311 0.82 -17.90 -45.16
C LYS A 311 1.82 -17.88 -44.01
N ASN A 312 2.69 -18.88 -43.91
CA ASN A 312 3.78 -18.88 -42.94
C ASN A 312 5.07 -18.36 -43.59
N VAL A 313 5.83 -17.53 -42.88
CA VAL A 313 7.15 -17.05 -43.31
C VAL A 313 8.16 -17.17 -42.17
N GLU A 314 9.40 -17.51 -42.50
CA GLU A 314 10.44 -17.80 -41.51
C GLU A 314 11.06 -16.54 -40.89
N ASP A 315 11.12 -15.44 -41.65
CA ASP A 315 11.72 -14.19 -41.18
C ASP A 315 11.03 -12.95 -41.77
N ARG A 316 11.33 -11.77 -41.19
CA ARG A 316 10.80 -10.50 -41.68
C ARG A 316 11.25 -10.18 -43.11
N THR A 317 12.37 -10.71 -43.60
CA THR A 317 12.80 -10.50 -45.00
C THR A 317 11.85 -11.19 -45.97
N ALA A 318 11.42 -12.42 -45.66
CA ALA A 318 10.43 -13.16 -46.40
C ALA A 318 9.03 -12.53 -46.29
N LEU A 319 8.65 -11.97 -45.14
CA LEU A 319 7.41 -11.20 -45.00
C LEU A 319 7.38 -9.97 -45.94
N LYS A 320 8.48 -9.22 -45.98
CA LYS A 320 8.60 -7.99 -46.79
C LYS A 320 8.53 -8.23 -48.30
N SER A 321 8.91 -9.42 -48.77
CA SER A 321 8.93 -9.76 -50.20
C SER A 321 7.60 -10.31 -50.73
N LEU A 322 6.59 -10.50 -49.87
CA LEU A 322 5.29 -11.02 -50.27
C LEU A 322 4.50 -10.06 -51.16
N ASP A 323 3.79 -10.64 -52.12
CA ASP A 323 2.79 -9.92 -52.92
C ASP A 323 1.54 -9.65 -52.08
N THR A 324 1.37 -8.38 -51.73
CA THR A 324 0.31 -7.87 -50.86
C THR A 324 -1.06 -7.81 -51.53
N SER A 325 -1.13 -7.99 -52.86
CA SER A 325 -2.40 -8.12 -53.60
C SER A 325 -3.01 -9.53 -53.51
N VAL A 326 -2.18 -10.53 -53.18
CA VAL A 326 -2.58 -11.94 -53.10
C VAL A 326 -2.59 -12.43 -51.64
N THR A 327 -1.57 -12.08 -50.87
CA THR A 327 -1.46 -12.48 -49.46
C THR A 327 -1.81 -11.29 -48.57
N THR A 328 -2.83 -11.46 -47.73
CA THR A 328 -3.28 -10.39 -46.80
C THR A 328 -3.12 -10.76 -45.33
N LEU A 329 -2.82 -12.03 -45.02
CA LEU A 329 -2.66 -12.53 -43.65
C LEU A 329 -1.50 -13.53 -43.58
N VAL A 330 -0.56 -13.27 -42.70
CA VAL A 330 0.73 -13.99 -42.63
C VAL A 330 1.08 -14.28 -41.17
N PHE A 331 1.54 -15.48 -40.86
CA PHE A 331 2.13 -15.80 -39.58
C PHE A 331 3.67 -15.81 -39.70
N LEU A 332 4.32 -14.91 -38.98
CA LEU A 332 5.78 -14.82 -38.88
C LEU A 332 6.28 -15.85 -37.86
N ARG A 333 7.31 -16.61 -38.22
CA ARG A 333 7.95 -17.65 -37.38
C ARG A 333 9.36 -17.30 -36.91
N GLU A 334 9.77 -16.05 -37.08
CA GLU A 334 11.06 -15.55 -36.59
C GLU A 334 11.10 -15.68 -35.07
N GLN A 335 12.11 -16.41 -34.56
CA GLN A 335 12.21 -16.75 -33.14
C GLN A 335 12.14 -15.50 -32.24
N GLY A 336 11.22 -15.50 -31.28
CA GLY A 336 10.98 -14.39 -30.35
C GLY A 336 10.12 -13.25 -30.92
N ARG A 337 9.77 -13.29 -32.21
CA ARG A 337 8.92 -12.28 -32.88
C ARG A 337 7.69 -12.90 -33.52
N GLU A 338 7.36 -14.14 -33.15
CA GLU A 338 6.30 -14.91 -33.74
C GLU A 338 4.96 -14.16 -33.60
N GLY A 339 4.12 -14.25 -34.63
CA GLY A 339 2.80 -13.62 -34.57
C GLY A 339 2.16 -13.41 -35.93
N LEU A 340 0.88 -13.06 -35.88
CA LEU A 340 0.07 -12.82 -37.04
C LEU A 340 0.23 -11.37 -37.52
N PHE A 341 0.43 -11.19 -38.81
CA PHE A 341 0.52 -9.90 -39.49
C PHE A 341 -0.52 -9.83 -40.60
N LYS A 342 -1.26 -8.73 -40.62
CA LYS A 342 -2.26 -8.43 -41.64
C LYS A 342 -1.78 -7.30 -42.52
N TRP A 343 -1.88 -7.47 -43.83
CA TRP A 343 -1.67 -6.37 -44.76
C TRP A 343 -2.80 -5.35 -44.60
N THR A 344 -2.43 -4.11 -44.26
CA THR A 344 -3.38 -3.01 -44.07
C THR A 344 -3.01 -1.86 -44.99
N ALA A 345 -3.95 -1.47 -45.85
CA ALA A 345 -3.80 -0.29 -46.69
C ALA A 345 -3.99 0.99 -45.86
N GLY A 346 -3.20 2.03 -46.13
CA GLY A 346 -3.22 3.29 -45.39
C GLY A 346 -1.84 3.93 -45.28
N ASN A 347 -1.79 5.14 -44.70
CA ASN A 347 -0.53 5.84 -44.48
C ASN A 347 0.05 5.48 -43.10
N PHE A 348 1.06 4.60 -43.11
CA PHE A 348 1.79 4.16 -41.93
C PHE A 348 3.22 4.71 -41.86
N SER A 349 3.58 5.72 -42.68
CA SER A 349 4.97 6.20 -42.77
C SER A 349 5.56 6.63 -41.43
N THR A 350 4.80 7.33 -40.58
CA THR A 350 5.24 7.74 -39.24
C THR A 350 5.42 6.55 -38.30
N LEU A 351 4.48 5.60 -38.33
CA LEU A 351 4.49 4.42 -37.44
C LEU A 351 5.61 3.44 -37.81
N VAL A 352 5.84 3.23 -39.11
CA VAL A 352 6.98 2.46 -39.62
C VAL A 352 8.31 3.13 -39.27
N ALA A 353 8.39 4.46 -39.30
CA ALA A 353 9.60 5.18 -38.91
C ALA A 353 9.88 5.10 -37.39
N ALA A 354 8.83 5.09 -36.56
CA ALA A 354 8.93 4.94 -35.11
C ALA A 354 9.26 3.49 -34.69
N ASP A 355 8.74 2.50 -35.42
CA ASP A 355 8.98 1.08 -35.19
C ASP A 355 10.29 0.58 -35.84
N THR A 356 11.42 1.08 -35.35
CA THR A 356 12.75 0.71 -35.86
C THR A 356 13.10 -0.76 -35.63
N GLY A 357 12.42 -1.41 -34.69
CA GLY A 357 12.54 -2.85 -34.43
C GLY A 357 11.64 -3.69 -35.34
N GLU A 358 10.77 -3.05 -36.14
CA GLU A 358 9.72 -3.63 -36.98
C GLU A 358 8.94 -4.74 -36.24
N GLY A 359 8.53 -4.42 -35.00
CA GLY A 359 7.80 -5.33 -34.13
C GLY A 359 6.32 -5.40 -34.46
N VAL A 360 5.72 -4.29 -34.87
CA VAL A 360 4.27 -4.15 -35.16
C VAL A 360 4.03 -3.69 -36.60
N TYR A 361 4.76 -2.69 -37.08
CA TYR A 361 4.59 -2.10 -38.41
C TYR A 361 5.78 -2.43 -39.30
N ILE A 362 5.59 -3.34 -40.25
CA ILE A 362 6.64 -3.79 -41.17
C ILE A 362 6.32 -3.33 -42.59
N LYS A 363 7.23 -2.55 -43.18
CA LYS A 363 7.08 -2.07 -44.57
C LYS A 363 7.33 -3.20 -45.57
N ALA A 364 6.41 -3.44 -46.51
CA ALA A 364 6.67 -4.32 -47.65
C ALA A 364 7.70 -3.71 -48.62
N SER A 365 8.63 -4.51 -49.15
CA SER A 365 9.75 -4.02 -49.97
C SER A 365 9.29 -3.32 -51.25
N ALA A 366 8.23 -3.82 -51.88
CA ALA A 366 7.72 -3.30 -53.15
C ALA A 366 6.72 -2.14 -53.02
N ILE A 367 6.26 -1.81 -51.79
CA ILE A 367 5.17 -0.86 -51.56
C ILE A 367 5.64 0.27 -50.62
N SER A 368 5.20 1.51 -50.89
CA SER A 368 5.48 2.65 -50.01
C SER A 368 4.74 2.49 -48.67
N SER A 369 5.38 2.89 -47.56
CA SER A 369 4.72 2.92 -46.24
C SER A 369 3.55 3.91 -46.17
N SER A 370 3.44 4.82 -47.14
CA SER A 370 2.30 5.73 -47.30
C SER A 370 1.07 5.06 -47.93
N ALA A 371 1.22 3.87 -48.53
CA ALA A 371 0.17 3.12 -49.19
C ALA A 371 -0.31 1.90 -48.37
N GLY A 372 0.56 1.32 -47.53
CA GLY A 372 0.20 0.27 -46.59
C GLY A 372 1.41 -0.30 -45.84
N ALA A 373 1.12 -1.13 -44.83
CA ALA A 373 2.12 -1.88 -44.09
C ALA A 373 1.58 -3.25 -43.64
N TRP A 374 2.48 -4.18 -43.34
CA TRP A 374 2.15 -5.36 -42.55
C TRP A 374 2.01 -4.95 -41.10
N VAL A 375 0.82 -5.11 -40.53
CA VAL A 375 0.49 -4.71 -39.16
C VAL A 375 0.31 -5.96 -38.32
N ARG A 376 1.01 -6.06 -37.18
CA ARG A 376 0.84 -7.15 -36.23
C ARG A 376 -0.58 -7.10 -35.66
N GLU A 377 -1.25 -8.24 -35.67
CA GLU A 377 -2.51 -8.45 -34.96
C GLU A 377 -2.19 -8.90 -33.53
N TYR A 378 -2.59 -8.10 -32.54
CA TYR A 378 -2.42 -8.39 -31.12
C TYR A 378 -3.52 -7.73 -30.29
N ASP A 379 -3.75 -8.25 -29.09
CA ASP A 379 -4.59 -7.63 -28.06
C ASP A 379 -3.73 -7.34 -26.82
N GLY A 380 -4.05 -6.27 -26.10
CA GLY A 380 -3.30 -5.83 -24.92
C GLY A 380 -2.08 -4.95 -25.22
N PHE A 381 -0.95 -5.26 -24.60
CA PHE A 381 0.24 -4.39 -24.54
C PHE A 381 1.38 -4.85 -25.45
N LEU A 382 2.24 -3.90 -25.85
CA LEU A 382 3.41 -4.18 -26.68
C LEU A 382 4.42 -5.04 -25.92
N GLN A 383 4.90 -6.14 -26.53
CA GLN A 383 5.94 -6.98 -25.94
C GLN A 383 7.32 -6.58 -26.47
N VAL A 384 8.32 -6.47 -25.60
CA VAL A 384 9.69 -6.08 -25.99
C VAL A 384 10.37 -7.09 -26.93
N GLU A 385 9.98 -8.36 -26.85
CA GLU A 385 10.49 -9.44 -27.71
C GLU A 385 10.11 -9.23 -29.18
N TRP A 386 8.94 -8.63 -29.45
CA TRP A 386 8.52 -8.32 -30.81
C TRP A 386 9.51 -7.39 -31.53
N PHE A 387 10.25 -6.58 -30.78
CA PHE A 387 11.27 -5.65 -31.26
C PHE A 387 12.69 -6.25 -31.22
N GLY A 388 12.84 -7.50 -30.76
CA GLY A 388 14.09 -8.25 -30.78
C GLY A 388 14.76 -8.41 -29.43
N ALA A 389 14.04 -8.18 -28.32
CA ALA A 389 14.59 -8.46 -27.02
C ALA A 389 14.83 -9.96 -26.86
N ILE A 390 16.02 -10.31 -26.36
CA ILE A 390 16.46 -11.66 -26.08
C ILE A 390 16.27 -11.91 -24.58
N SER A 391 15.34 -12.80 -24.25
CA SER A 391 15.14 -13.28 -22.88
C SER A 391 16.31 -14.17 -22.44
N GLY A 392 16.72 -14.04 -21.18
CA GLY A 392 17.74 -14.89 -20.58
C GLY A 392 18.92 -14.10 -20.03
N LEU A 393 19.58 -14.69 -19.04
CA LEU A 393 20.66 -14.06 -18.31
C LEU A 393 22.00 -14.25 -19.03
N SER A 394 22.29 -13.37 -19.98
CA SER A 394 23.60 -13.29 -20.63
C SER A 394 24.00 -11.84 -20.89
N LYS A 395 25.27 -11.52 -20.66
CA LYS A 395 25.83 -10.20 -20.94
C LYS A 395 25.90 -9.90 -22.44
N SER A 396 25.96 -10.92 -23.29
CA SER A 396 25.91 -10.78 -24.77
C SER A 396 24.58 -10.21 -25.27
N ASN A 397 23.50 -10.34 -24.50
CA ASN A 397 22.17 -9.89 -24.90
C ASN A 397 22.00 -8.36 -24.79
N THR A 398 22.91 -7.68 -24.09
CA THR A 398 22.82 -6.25 -23.73
C THR A 398 22.53 -5.34 -24.92
N THR A 399 23.28 -5.47 -26.02
CA THR A 399 23.13 -4.59 -27.20
C THR A 399 21.79 -4.80 -27.91
N ALA A 400 21.37 -6.06 -28.08
CA ALA A 400 20.10 -6.39 -28.70
C ALA A 400 18.93 -5.89 -27.84
N ASN A 401 18.98 -6.12 -26.54
CA ASN A 401 17.96 -5.67 -25.60
C ASN A 401 17.88 -4.14 -25.54
N ASN A 402 19.01 -3.42 -25.49
CA ASN A 402 19.01 -1.96 -25.50
C ASN A 402 18.28 -1.41 -26.74
N THR A 403 18.54 -2.02 -27.91
CA THR A 403 17.92 -1.63 -29.18
C THR A 403 16.42 -1.94 -29.18
N ALA A 404 16.04 -3.15 -28.75
CA ALA A 404 14.65 -3.58 -28.74
C ALA A 404 13.78 -2.77 -27.77
N PHE A 405 14.26 -2.50 -26.57
CA PHE A 405 13.53 -1.69 -25.59
C PHE A 405 13.39 -0.24 -26.04
N ALA A 406 14.41 0.34 -26.68
CA ALA A 406 14.33 1.68 -27.24
C ALA A 406 13.34 1.75 -28.43
N ALA A 407 13.27 0.73 -29.27
CA ALA A 407 12.30 0.63 -30.36
C ALA A 407 10.86 0.47 -29.83
N ALA A 408 10.66 -0.38 -28.81
CA ALA A 408 9.37 -0.56 -28.15
C ALA A 408 8.87 0.75 -27.51
N ASP A 409 9.76 1.46 -26.80
CA ASP A 409 9.49 2.79 -26.22
C ASP A 409 9.09 3.80 -27.31
N ALA A 410 9.88 3.90 -28.38
CA ALA A 410 9.65 4.85 -29.46
C ALA A 410 8.30 4.62 -30.15
N LEU A 411 7.95 3.36 -30.44
CA LEU A 411 6.64 3.05 -31.02
C LEU A 411 5.50 3.31 -30.03
N CYS A 412 5.64 2.90 -28.76
CA CYS A 412 4.62 3.14 -27.74
C CYS A 412 4.32 4.64 -27.60
N TYR A 413 5.36 5.47 -27.60
CA TYR A 413 5.22 6.92 -27.60
C TYR A 413 4.53 7.45 -28.86
N ALA A 414 4.92 6.97 -30.05
CA ALA A 414 4.29 7.36 -31.31
C ALA A 414 2.80 6.98 -31.38
N LEU A 415 2.37 5.97 -30.62
CA LEU A 415 0.96 5.57 -30.46
C LEU A 415 0.20 6.40 -29.43
N GLY A 416 0.83 7.39 -28.78
CA GLY A 416 0.23 8.26 -27.76
C GLY A 416 0.54 7.85 -26.31
N GLY A 417 1.50 6.96 -26.09
CA GLY A 417 1.84 6.39 -24.78
C GLY A 417 1.14 5.05 -24.53
N GLY A 418 1.33 4.48 -23.34
CA GLY A 418 0.80 3.15 -22.99
C GLY A 418 1.81 2.31 -22.23
N THR A 419 1.67 0.99 -22.28
CA THR A 419 2.56 0.06 -21.57
C THR A 419 3.33 -0.81 -22.56
N ILE A 420 4.63 -0.94 -22.33
CA ILE A 420 5.50 -1.99 -22.90
C ILE A 420 5.75 -3.06 -21.83
N GLN A 421 5.63 -4.32 -22.21
CA GLN A 421 5.75 -5.47 -21.33
C GLN A 421 7.03 -6.26 -21.60
N ALA A 422 7.64 -6.69 -20.50
CA ALA A 422 8.84 -7.51 -20.47
C ALA A 422 8.63 -8.63 -19.46
N LEU A 423 7.98 -9.71 -19.90
CA LEU A 423 7.41 -10.73 -19.00
C LEU A 423 8.36 -11.90 -18.72
N ALA A 424 9.47 -12.03 -19.45
CA ALA A 424 10.46 -13.06 -19.20
C ALA A 424 11.24 -12.81 -17.89
N GLN A 425 11.85 -13.87 -17.36
CA GLN A 425 12.50 -13.83 -16.06
C GLN A 425 13.73 -12.90 -16.01
N TYR A 426 14.46 -12.75 -17.13
CA TYR A 426 15.68 -11.95 -17.19
C TYR A 426 15.78 -11.16 -18.50
N TYR A 427 16.18 -9.90 -18.37
CA TYR A 427 16.71 -9.09 -19.47
C TYR A 427 17.97 -8.37 -19.01
N THR A 428 19.06 -8.59 -19.72
CA THR A 428 20.29 -7.82 -19.51
C THR A 428 20.27 -6.59 -20.41
N LEU A 429 20.48 -5.41 -19.82
CA LEU A 429 20.44 -4.10 -20.47
C LEU A 429 21.57 -3.25 -19.89
N SER A 430 22.06 -2.25 -20.61
CA SER A 430 22.96 -1.25 -19.99
C SER A 430 22.22 0.00 -19.55
N LYS A 431 21.11 0.31 -20.21
CA LYS A 431 20.21 1.39 -19.82
C LYS A 431 18.84 1.24 -20.46
N PHE A 432 17.85 1.84 -19.82
CA PHE A 432 16.53 2.09 -20.39
C PHE A 432 16.12 3.55 -20.13
N ARG A 433 15.54 4.19 -21.15
CA ARG A 433 15.03 5.56 -21.07
C ARG A 433 13.61 5.58 -21.61
N TRP A 434 12.63 5.88 -20.76
CA TRP A 434 11.23 5.90 -21.18
C TRP A 434 10.78 7.29 -21.61
N SER A 435 10.00 7.32 -22.67
CA SER A 435 9.36 8.53 -23.21
C SER A 435 8.13 8.92 -22.37
N PRO A 436 7.66 10.18 -22.45
CA PRO A 436 6.48 10.63 -21.73
C PRO A 436 5.25 9.75 -22.01
N GLY A 437 4.51 9.38 -20.97
CA GLY A 437 3.32 8.53 -21.05
C GLY A 437 3.58 7.02 -21.22
N VAL A 438 4.85 6.58 -21.31
CA VAL A 438 5.21 5.16 -21.48
C VAL A 438 5.49 4.48 -20.13
N TYR A 439 4.88 3.32 -19.91
CA TYR A 439 5.11 2.45 -18.75
C TYR A 439 5.87 1.19 -19.15
N LEU A 440 6.93 0.86 -18.40
CA LEU A 440 7.55 -0.46 -18.47
C LEU A 440 6.95 -1.36 -17.40
N GLU A 441 6.44 -2.52 -17.79
CA GLU A 441 5.81 -3.48 -16.88
C GLU A 441 6.43 -4.88 -16.99
N GLY A 442 6.88 -5.41 -15.84
CA GLY A 442 7.31 -6.79 -15.71
C GLY A 442 6.23 -7.72 -15.12
N SER A 443 6.62 -8.96 -14.84
CA SER A 443 5.75 -10.01 -14.28
C SER A 443 5.72 -10.07 -12.74
N GLY A 444 6.31 -9.07 -12.06
CA GLY A 444 6.46 -8.99 -10.61
C GLY A 444 7.88 -9.28 -10.12
N HIS A 445 8.04 -9.47 -8.81
CA HIS A 445 9.27 -9.93 -8.19
C HIS A 445 8.98 -10.78 -6.93
N GLY A 446 9.91 -11.67 -6.57
CA GLY A 446 9.82 -12.49 -5.35
C GLY A 446 10.38 -11.82 -4.09
N LYS A 447 10.57 -12.63 -3.03
CA LYS A 447 11.18 -12.20 -1.76
C LYS A 447 12.69 -11.98 -1.90
N TRP A 448 13.17 -10.81 -1.44
CA TRP A 448 14.59 -10.48 -1.33
C TRP A 448 14.85 -9.48 -0.19
N MET A 449 15.31 -10.00 0.94
CA MET A 449 15.67 -9.22 2.13
C MET A 449 17.16 -8.79 2.06
N PRO A 450 17.47 -7.48 2.06
CA PRO A 450 18.86 -7.01 1.98
C PRO A 450 19.73 -7.34 3.20
N SER A 451 19.15 -7.33 4.40
CA SER A 451 19.87 -7.42 5.68
C SER A 451 20.38 -8.82 6.03
N PHE A 452 19.89 -9.87 5.37
CA PHE A 452 20.21 -11.26 5.71
C PHE A 452 20.91 -11.96 4.54
N PRO A 453 22.24 -11.85 4.44
CA PRO A 453 23.00 -12.42 3.33
C PRO A 453 22.88 -13.94 3.19
N THR A 454 22.59 -14.62 4.30
CA THR A 454 22.42 -16.08 4.37
C THR A 454 21.01 -16.54 3.98
N GLN A 455 20.03 -15.64 3.83
CA GLN A 455 18.70 -16.01 3.34
C GLN A 455 18.71 -16.20 1.82
N SER A 456 18.09 -17.27 1.34
CA SER A 456 17.98 -17.56 -0.10
C SER A 456 17.22 -16.45 -0.83
N LYS A 457 17.87 -15.90 -1.86
CA LYS A 457 17.32 -14.88 -2.76
C LYS A 457 16.50 -15.55 -3.86
N THR A 458 15.21 -15.22 -3.95
CA THR A 458 14.32 -15.80 -4.96
C THR A 458 14.34 -14.97 -6.24
N TRP A 459 14.70 -15.59 -7.35
CA TRP A 459 14.75 -14.95 -8.67
C TRP A 459 13.42 -15.09 -9.42
N GLU A 460 12.31 -14.79 -8.76
CA GLU A 460 10.97 -14.86 -9.33
C GLU A 460 10.61 -13.57 -10.07
N GLY A 461 9.68 -13.66 -11.02
CA GLY A 461 9.22 -12.53 -11.82
C GLY A 461 10.29 -11.98 -12.78
N THR A 462 10.12 -10.74 -13.23
CA THR A 462 11.02 -10.08 -14.19
C THR A 462 12.18 -9.42 -13.47
N ASN A 463 13.41 -9.78 -13.85
CA ASN A 463 14.65 -9.22 -13.31
C ASN A 463 15.41 -8.49 -14.43
N PHE A 464 15.49 -7.17 -14.34
CA PHE A 464 16.32 -6.34 -15.19
C PHE A 464 17.73 -6.27 -14.63
N VAL A 465 18.70 -6.79 -15.37
CA VAL A 465 20.10 -6.90 -14.95
C VAL A 465 20.93 -5.86 -15.68
N ALA A 466 21.45 -4.89 -14.93
CA ALA A 466 22.22 -3.77 -15.44
C ALA A 466 23.68 -4.18 -15.72
N ALA A 467 24.06 -4.21 -16.99
CA ALA A 467 25.44 -4.36 -17.42
C ALA A 467 26.12 -2.98 -17.51
N SER A 468 27.40 -2.92 -17.14
CA SER A 468 28.19 -1.69 -17.28
C SER A 468 28.32 -1.25 -18.73
N ALA A 469 28.30 0.06 -18.94
CA ALA A 469 28.51 0.72 -20.22
C ALA A 469 29.12 2.11 -19.98
N THR A 470 29.20 2.92 -21.04
CA THR A 470 29.64 4.31 -20.92
C THR A 470 28.72 5.10 -20.00
N LYS A 471 29.31 5.85 -19.07
CA LYS A 471 28.61 6.80 -18.21
C LYS A 471 28.07 7.94 -19.08
N ASP A 472 26.74 8.09 -19.11
CA ASP A 472 26.03 8.94 -20.06
C ASP A 472 25.08 9.95 -19.40
N TYR A 473 25.14 10.05 -18.06
CA TYR A 473 24.24 10.87 -17.27
C TYR A 473 25.03 11.83 -16.38
N GLN A 474 24.65 13.10 -16.40
CA GLN A 474 25.27 14.16 -15.61
C GLN A 474 24.18 15.03 -14.98
N VAL A 475 24.42 15.48 -13.75
CA VAL A 475 23.51 16.38 -13.01
C VAL A 475 24.32 17.52 -12.45
N ARG A 476 23.83 18.76 -12.60
CA ARG A 476 24.49 19.97 -12.08
C ARG A 476 23.79 20.48 -10.83
N GLY A 477 24.56 21.03 -9.90
CA GLY A 477 24.03 21.80 -8.77
C GLY A 477 23.55 21.00 -7.56
N VAL A 478 23.77 19.68 -7.55
CA VAL A 478 23.46 18.81 -6.40
C VAL A 478 24.79 18.44 -5.73
N THR A 479 25.17 19.17 -4.68
CA THR A 479 26.45 18.99 -3.99
C THR A 479 26.28 18.27 -2.65
N SER A 480 27.36 18.05 -1.90
CA SER A 480 27.25 17.54 -0.52
C SER A 480 26.81 18.61 0.49
N MET A 481 26.60 19.87 0.05
CA MET A 481 26.22 21.01 0.89
C MET A 481 27.14 21.17 2.12
N ARG A 482 28.44 20.91 1.94
CA ARG A 482 29.47 20.85 3.00
C ARG A 482 29.36 21.95 4.05
N TYR A 483 29.27 23.21 3.63
CA TYR A 483 29.21 24.36 4.54
C TYR A 483 27.79 24.72 4.99
N ALA A 484 26.78 24.17 4.34
CA ALA A 484 25.37 24.48 4.54
C ALA A 484 24.66 23.58 5.57
N GLY A 485 25.35 22.55 6.07
CA GLY A 485 24.81 21.58 7.04
C GLY A 485 24.69 20.16 6.50
N GLY A 486 25.05 19.93 5.23
CA GLY A 486 25.03 18.61 4.60
C GLY A 486 26.13 17.66 5.08
N TRP A 487 27.10 18.15 5.86
CA TRP A 487 28.09 17.33 6.57
C TRP A 487 27.79 17.39 8.06
N ARG A 488 27.62 16.23 8.69
CA ARG A 488 27.34 16.11 10.13
C ARG A 488 28.39 15.20 10.74
N GLU A 489 29.17 15.76 11.65
CA GLU A 489 30.21 15.03 12.36
C GLU A 489 29.59 13.91 13.21
N ASP A 490 30.26 12.76 13.22
CA ASP A 490 29.88 11.61 14.01
C ASP A 490 30.14 11.90 15.51
N PRO A 491 29.12 11.84 16.39
CA PRO A 491 29.29 12.07 17.82
C PRO A 491 30.28 11.11 18.48
N ASP A 492 30.48 9.93 17.91
CA ASP A 492 31.34 8.88 18.46
C ASP A 492 32.72 8.83 17.78
N SER A 493 32.97 9.67 16.76
CA SER A 493 34.22 9.66 16.00
C SER A 493 34.54 11.04 15.41
N ALA A 494 35.21 11.89 16.20
CA ALA A 494 35.65 13.21 15.77
C ALA A 494 36.47 13.15 14.46
N GLY A 495 36.17 14.04 13.51
CA GLY A 495 36.75 14.05 12.17
C GLY A 495 36.09 13.10 11.16
N ARG A 496 35.21 12.19 11.58
CA ARG A 496 34.36 11.38 10.69
C ARG A 496 33.01 12.09 10.48
N TYR A 497 32.50 12.08 9.24
CA TYR A 497 31.29 12.82 8.88
C TYR A 497 30.30 11.96 8.10
N PHE A 498 29.03 12.06 8.45
CA PHE A 498 27.90 11.72 7.59
C PHE A 498 27.73 12.83 6.55
N LYS A 499 27.78 12.51 5.26
CA LYS A 499 27.81 13.50 4.17
C LYS A 499 26.65 13.30 3.22
N LEU A 500 25.89 14.34 2.87
CA LEU A 500 24.96 14.28 1.75
C LEU A 500 25.72 13.89 0.47
N THR A 501 25.07 13.15 -0.41
CA THR A 501 25.73 12.60 -1.60
C THR A 501 25.88 13.68 -2.68
N SER A 502 27.10 13.95 -3.15
CA SER A 502 27.34 14.90 -4.24
C SER A 502 27.24 14.22 -5.61
N LEU A 503 26.56 14.89 -6.55
CA LEU A 503 26.54 14.53 -7.98
C LEU A 503 27.54 15.38 -8.79
N MET A 504 28.38 16.18 -8.11
CA MET A 504 29.44 17.02 -8.67
C MET A 504 30.83 16.48 -8.30
N ASN A 505 31.81 16.67 -9.19
CA ASN A 505 33.22 16.44 -8.88
C ASN A 505 33.75 17.57 -7.98
N ALA A 506 34.75 17.27 -7.15
CA ALA A 506 35.40 18.23 -6.29
C ALA A 506 36.59 18.91 -6.99
N ASP A 507 36.35 19.56 -8.12
CA ASP A 507 37.38 20.08 -9.04
C ASP A 507 37.21 21.57 -9.43
N ALA A 508 36.27 22.29 -8.81
CA ALA A 508 36.19 23.73 -8.99
C ALA A 508 37.46 24.42 -8.47
N ALA A 509 38.06 25.30 -9.28
CA ALA A 509 39.28 26.04 -8.93
C ALA A 509 39.36 27.38 -9.66
N GLY A 510 39.97 28.41 -9.04
CA GLY A 510 40.15 29.72 -9.66
C GLY A 510 38.81 30.37 -10.06
N THR A 511 38.54 30.51 -11.36
CA THR A 511 37.24 30.92 -11.93
C THR A 511 36.47 29.79 -12.61
N ALA A 512 37.01 28.57 -12.63
CA ALA A 512 36.34 27.38 -13.17
C ALA A 512 35.26 26.87 -12.20
N ALA A 513 34.13 26.43 -12.75
CA ALA A 513 33.07 25.75 -12.00
C ALA A 513 33.42 24.26 -11.81
N ALA A 514 32.76 23.60 -10.85
CA ALA A 514 32.92 22.16 -10.67
C ALA A 514 32.33 21.42 -11.88
N THR A 515 32.92 20.31 -12.29
CA THR A 515 32.32 19.49 -13.36
C THR A 515 31.29 18.52 -12.77
N PRO A 516 30.16 18.27 -13.45
CA PRO A 516 29.22 17.25 -13.00
C PRO A 516 29.87 15.86 -13.08
N ARG A 517 29.50 14.95 -12.18
CA ARG A 517 29.98 13.57 -12.21
C ARG A 517 29.39 12.85 -13.41
N ASP A 518 30.24 12.14 -14.14
CA ASP A 518 29.80 11.13 -15.10
C ASP A 518 29.25 9.94 -14.33
N MET A 519 27.98 9.61 -14.57
CA MET A 519 27.29 8.49 -13.96
C MET A 519 26.67 7.57 -15.02
N GLN A 520 26.68 6.27 -14.76
CA GLN A 520 25.77 5.36 -15.46
C GLN A 520 24.49 5.21 -14.64
N VAL A 521 23.39 5.67 -15.22
CA VAL A 521 22.04 5.49 -14.68
C VAL A 521 21.34 4.38 -15.47
N PHE A 522 20.89 3.34 -14.79
CA PHE A 522 20.27 2.21 -15.47
C PHE A 522 18.90 2.57 -16.04
N MET A 523 17.92 2.99 -15.24
CA MET A 523 16.61 3.44 -15.72
C MET A 523 16.39 4.93 -15.41
N ALA A 524 15.92 5.71 -16.39
CA ALA A 524 15.54 7.11 -16.19
C ALA A 524 14.49 7.62 -17.18
N ASN A 525 13.75 8.68 -16.84
CA ASN A 525 12.93 9.38 -17.82
C ASN A 525 13.82 9.99 -18.91
N LYS A 526 13.34 9.94 -20.15
CA LYS A 526 14.08 10.37 -21.34
C LYS A 526 14.12 11.89 -21.51
N GLU A 527 13.00 12.54 -21.18
CA GLU A 527 12.83 13.99 -21.28
C GLU A 527 12.58 14.58 -19.88
N LEU A 528 13.15 15.75 -19.62
CA LEU A 528 12.93 16.53 -18.40
C LEU A 528 11.70 17.43 -18.58
N GLY A 529 10.96 17.68 -17.49
CA GLY A 529 9.82 18.59 -17.44
C GLY A 529 8.57 18.11 -18.18
N LYS A 530 8.45 16.81 -18.45
CA LYS A 530 7.31 16.20 -19.16
C LYS A 530 6.58 15.17 -18.29
N ASP A 531 5.26 15.10 -18.47
CA ASP A 531 4.37 14.29 -17.63
C ASP A 531 4.29 12.81 -18.06
N LYS A 532 4.04 11.95 -17.06
CA LYS A 532 3.55 10.55 -17.12
C LYS A 532 4.54 9.50 -17.63
N GLY A 533 4.31 8.27 -17.21
CA GLY A 533 5.14 7.09 -17.45
C GLY A 533 5.70 6.53 -16.14
N GLY A 534 6.49 5.46 -16.23
CA GLY A 534 7.12 4.85 -15.07
C GLY A 534 7.45 3.38 -15.23
N VAL A 535 7.80 2.73 -14.13
CA VAL A 535 8.24 1.33 -14.11
C VAL A 535 7.43 0.58 -13.07
N ARG A 536 6.96 -0.62 -13.41
CA ARG A 536 6.09 -1.43 -12.54
C ARG A 536 6.46 -2.90 -12.55
N ASN A 537 6.17 -3.58 -11.43
CA ASN A 537 6.16 -5.04 -11.33
C ASN A 537 7.48 -5.70 -11.77
N CYS A 538 8.61 -5.26 -11.24
CA CYS A 538 9.91 -5.86 -11.61
C CYS A 538 10.97 -5.69 -10.54
N ARG A 539 12.05 -6.46 -10.68
CA ARG A 539 13.31 -6.25 -9.96
C ARG A 539 14.36 -5.60 -10.86
N ILE A 540 15.14 -4.70 -10.28
CA ILE A 540 16.28 -4.03 -10.90
C ILE A 540 17.54 -4.35 -10.09
N VAL A 541 18.55 -4.92 -10.75
CA VAL A 541 19.82 -5.35 -10.12
C VAL A 541 21.01 -5.06 -11.02
N PRO A 542 22.21 -4.74 -10.48
CA PRO A 542 23.43 -4.74 -11.28
C PRO A 542 23.88 -6.17 -11.63
N TRP A 543 24.70 -6.30 -12.67
CA TRP A 543 25.39 -7.55 -12.95
C TRP A 543 26.50 -7.77 -11.92
N ILE A 544 26.50 -8.92 -11.22
CA ILE A 544 27.54 -9.29 -10.26
C ILE A 544 28.04 -10.69 -10.58
N GLY A 545 29.36 -10.86 -10.60
CA GLY A 545 30.00 -12.15 -10.84
C GLY A 545 30.08 -12.56 -12.30
N ALA A 546 30.47 -13.80 -12.53
CA ALA A 546 30.63 -14.35 -13.87
C ALA A 546 29.28 -14.63 -14.57
N ASP A 547 28.25 -15.02 -13.81
CA ASP A 547 26.94 -15.45 -14.31
C ASP A 547 25.82 -14.42 -14.05
N GLY A 548 26.13 -13.30 -13.39
CA GLY A 548 25.16 -12.26 -13.05
C GLY A 548 24.21 -12.63 -11.89
N LYS A 549 24.43 -13.77 -11.22
CA LYS A 549 23.47 -14.36 -10.28
C LYS A 549 24.08 -15.02 -9.04
N SER A 550 25.04 -15.94 -9.19
CA SER A 550 25.51 -16.81 -8.10
C SER A 550 26.12 -16.01 -6.94
N ASP A 551 26.79 -14.92 -7.27
CA ASP A 551 27.54 -14.12 -6.31
C ASP A 551 26.65 -13.28 -5.39
N TYR A 552 25.38 -13.09 -5.70
CA TYR A 552 24.47 -12.40 -4.79
C TYR A 552 24.29 -13.14 -3.45
N GLY A 553 24.51 -14.44 -3.35
CA GLY A 553 24.42 -15.18 -2.08
C GLY A 553 25.76 -15.45 -1.39
N ASN A 554 26.86 -14.98 -1.96
CA ASN A 554 28.20 -15.40 -1.59
C ASN A 554 28.85 -14.44 -0.59
N THR A 555 28.75 -14.70 0.71
CA THR A 555 29.32 -13.81 1.74
C THR A 555 30.83 -13.58 1.66
N ALA A 556 31.57 -14.40 0.92
CA ALA A 556 33.00 -14.20 0.71
C ALA A 556 33.31 -13.22 -0.44
N ASN A 557 32.35 -12.92 -1.32
CA ASN A 557 32.53 -11.96 -2.38
C ASN A 557 32.43 -10.53 -1.82
N THR A 558 33.34 -9.65 -2.23
CA THR A 558 33.37 -8.22 -1.88
C THR A 558 33.26 -7.31 -3.11
N SER A 559 33.03 -7.90 -4.28
CA SER A 559 32.87 -7.17 -5.54
C SER A 559 31.56 -6.39 -5.56
N LEU A 560 31.66 -5.11 -5.95
CA LEU A 560 30.50 -4.25 -6.22
C LEU A 560 29.81 -4.58 -7.57
N GLY A 561 30.30 -5.58 -8.30
CA GLY A 561 29.82 -5.91 -9.63
C GLY A 561 30.11 -4.82 -10.67
N ASP A 562 29.35 -4.84 -11.76
CA ASP A 562 29.46 -3.89 -12.86
C ASP A 562 29.34 -2.44 -12.36
N ASP A 563 30.11 -1.53 -12.99
CA ASP A 563 30.22 -0.11 -12.63
C ASP A 563 28.98 0.70 -13.01
N VAL A 564 27.89 0.47 -12.29
CA VAL A 564 26.62 1.20 -12.44
C VAL A 564 26.33 2.00 -11.16
N ASP A 565 25.97 3.27 -11.33
CA ASP A 565 25.89 4.23 -10.22
C ASP A 565 24.47 4.31 -9.63
N VAL A 566 23.44 4.34 -10.47
CA VAL A 566 22.04 4.49 -10.05
C VAL A 566 21.13 3.46 -10.71
N GLY A 567 20.26 2.83 -9.92
CA GLY A 567 19.28 1.85 -10.41
C GLY A 567 18.12 2.52 -11.15
N LEU A 568 17.39 3.38 -10.45
CA LEU A 568 16.28 4.16 -11.00
C LEU A 568 16.46 5.64 -10.66
N MET A 569 16.54 6.49 -11.69
CA MET A 569 16.56 7.94 -11.57
C MET A 569 15.25 8.53 -12.08
N VAL A 570 14.62 9.37 -11.27
CA VAL A 570 13.45 10.16 -11.64
C VAL A 570 13.87 11.62 -11.55
N ASN A 571 14.09 12.25 -12.70
CA ASN A 571 14.66 13.59 -12.77
C ASN A 571 13.69 14.57 -13.40
N THR A 572 13.26 15.60 -12.65
CA THR A 572 12.41 16.69 -13.16
C THR A 572 11.18 16.12 -13.90
N MET A 573 10.41 15.27 -13.24
CA MET A 573 9.26 14.54 -13.78
C MET A 573 7.99 14.84 -12.97
N GLU A 574 6.85 14.96 -13.65
CA GLU A 574 5.54 15.16 -13.03
C GLU A 574 4.58 13.99 -13.32
N GLY A 575 3.84 13.56 -12.29
CA GLY A 575 2.82 12.53 -12.39
C GLY A 575 3.33 11.10 -12.64
N GLY A 576 4.59 10.80 -12.33
CA GLY A 576 5.17 9.46 -12.45
C GLY A 576 4.51 8.43 -11.53
N ARG A 577 4.49 7.16 -11.97
CA ARG A 577 3.97 6.03 -11.19
C ARG A 577 4.98 4.88 -11.16
N PHE A 578 5.48 4.57 -9.98
CA PHE A 578 6.47 3.54 -9.74
C PHE A 578 5.93 2.56 -8.70
N GLU A 579 5.66 1.33 -9.13
CA GLU A 579 4.80 0.43 -8.35
C GLU A 579 5.40 -0.97 -8.28
N ASN A 580 5.44 -1.54 -7.08
CA ASN A 580 5.88 -2.92 -6.85
C ASN A 580 7.27 -3.18 -7.47
N LEU A 581 8.23 -2.36 -7.05
CA LEU A 581 9.60 -2.38 -7.55
C LEU A 581 10.56 -2.82 -6.45
N GLN A 582 11.49 -3.69 -6.84
CA GLN A 582 12.58 -4.09 -5.96
C GLN A 582 13.92 -3.73 -6.60
N ILE A 583 14.60 -2.73 -6.07
CA ILE A 583 15.91 -2.29 -6.54
C ILE A 583 16.96 -2.80 -5.53
N ARG A 584 17.87 -3.65 -5.99
CA ARG A 584 18.82 -4.38 -5.11
C ARG A 584 20.22 -4.35 -5.69
N GLY A 585 21.22 -4.49 -4.83
CA GLY A 585 22.64 -4.57 -5.23
C GLY A 585 23.43 -3.28 -4.99
N TYR A 586 24.64 -3.25 -5.55
CA TYR A 586 25.66 -2.24 -5.27
C TYR A 586 25.57 -1.03 -6.19
N TRP A 587 24.53 -0.24 -5.98
CA TRP A 587 24.42 1.05 -6.64
C TRP A 587 25.36 2.04 -5.93
N ARG A 588 26.38 2.53 -6.64
CA ARG A 588 27.46 3.35 -6.08
C ARG A 588 27.00 4.74 -5.63
N VAL A 589 25.84 5.19 -6.11
CA VAL A 589 25.22 6.47 -5.73
C VAL A 589 23.88 6.22 -5.06
N ALA A 590 22.92 5.59 -5.75
CA ALA A 590 21.58 5.36 -5.18
C ALA A 590 20.85 4.18 -5.81
N GLY A 591 20.05 3.46 -5.02
CA GLY A 591 19.08 2.51 -5.56
C GLY A 591 17.99 3.24 -6.34
N LEU A 592 17.25 4.09 -5.63
CA LEU A 592 16.30 5.04 -6.19
C LEU A 592 16.79 6.46 -5.92
N ALA A 593 16.85 7.29 -6.96
CA ALA A 593 17.08 8.72 -6.85
C ALA A 593 15.95 9.49 -7.52
N GLU A 594 15.19 10.26 -6.75
CA GLU A 594 14.27 11.27 -7.25
C GLU A 594 14.92 12.64 -7.10
N ILE A 595 15.22 13.29 -8.22
CA ILE A 595 15.98 14.54 -8.25
C ILE A 595 15.27 15.65 -9.01
N CYS A 596 15.52 16.88 -8.59
CA CYS A 596 15.00 18.10 -9.22
C CYS A 596 16.10 19.19 -9.16
N PRO A 597 17.17 19.05 -9.97
CA PRO A 597 18.24 20.05 -10.06
C PRO A 597 17.74 21.32 -10.77
N ASP A 598 18.43 22.44 -10.57
CA ASP A 598 17.95 23.78 -10.96
C ASP A 598 19.03 24.67 -11.63
N PHE A 599 20.12 24.05 -12.11
CA PHE A 599 21.19 24.72 -12.88
C PHE A 599 21.16 24.49 -14.39
N SER A 600 20.53 23.40 -14.84
CA SER A 600 20.45 23.08 -16.28
C SER A 600 19.09 23.46 -16.86
N ASP A 601 18.03 23.20 -16.11
CA ASP A 601 16.65 23.29 -16.57
C ASP A 601 15.75 23.78 -15.43
N TYR A 602 14.54 24.20 -15.79
CA TYR A 602 13.52 24.54 -14.82
C TYR A 602 13.04 23.29 -14.07
N GLY A 603 13.43 23.15 -12.80
CA GLY A 603 13.14 21.97 -11.99
C GLY A 603 11.72 21.90 -11.43
N ARG A 604 10.95 20.87 -11.81
CA ARG A 604 9.61 20.55 -11.26
C ARG A 604 9.42 19.03 -11.09
N ASN A 605 9.21 18.59 -9.85
CA ASN A 605 8.81 17.23 -9.48
C ASN A 605 7.49 17.27 -8.70
N GLU A 606 6.38 16.93 -9.36
CA GLU A 606 5.06 17.03 -8.73
C GLU A 606 4.22 15.76 -8.90
N ASN A 607 3.52 15.37 -7.83
CA ASN A 607 2.56 14.26 -7.84
C ASN A 607 3.14 12.91 -8.31
N ASN A 608 4.46 12.72 -8.19
CA ASN A 608 5.10 11.42 -8.35
C ASN A 608 4.68 10.51 -7.19
N VAL A 609 4.37 9.26 -7.52
CA VAL A 609 3.88 8.29 -6.53
C VAL A 609 4.69 7.00 -6.65
N PHE A 610 5.27 6.61 -5.52
CA PHE A 610 6.00 5.37 -5.31
C PHE A 610 5.18 4.48 -4.38
N VAL A 611 4.84 3.27 -4.83
CA VAL A 611 4.05 2.30 -4.05
C VAL A 611 4.80 0.99 -3.97
N ASN A 612 5.05 0.50 -2.76
CA ASN A 612 5.76 -0.76 -2.51
C ASN A 612 7.12 -0.81 -3.24
N VAL A 613 7.85 0.30 -3.20
CA VAL A 613 9.19 0.41 -3.79
C VAL A 613 10.22 0.20 -2.70
N SER A 614 11.03 -0.83 -2.83
CA SER A 614 12.12 -1.12 -1.90
C SER A 614 13.45 -0.97 -2.64
N ALA A 615 14.33 -0.09 -2.16
CA ALA A 615 15.58 0.25 -2.82
C ALA A 615 16.78 0.13 -1.88
N GLN A 616 17.84 -0.49 -2.38
CA GLN A 616 19.13 -0.61 -1.73
C GLN A 616 20.18 0.14 -2.54
N GLY A 617 21.19 0.74 -1.90
CA GLY A 617 22.33 1.37 -2.57
C GLY A 617 23.23 2.09 -1.57
N PHE A 618 24.26 2.81 -2.04
CA PHE A 618 25.01 3.74 -1.17
C PHE A 618 24.06 4.73 -0.47
N VAL A 619 23.03 5.17 -1.19
CA VAL A 619 21.77 5.61 -0.62
C VAL A 619 20.66 4.69 -1.12
N GLY A 620 19.82 4.15 -0.22
CA GLY A 620 18.65 3.36 -0.62
C GLY A 620 17.67 4.19 -1.45
N ILE A 621 17.11 5.24 -0.82
CA ILE A 621 16.23 6.23 -1.45
C ILE A 621 16.82 7.63 -1.27
N MET A 622 17.13 8.28 -2.39
CA MET A 622 17.65 9.64 -2.45
C MET A 622 16.58 10.57 -3.01
N VAL A 623 16.24 11.64 -2.29
CA VAL A 623 15.34 12.70 -2.76
C VAL A 623 16.07 14.04 -2.71
N ARG A 624 16.45 14.59 -3.86
CA ARG A 624 17.33 15.77 -3.92
C ARG A 624 16.78 16.89 -4.81
N SER A 625 16.77 18.12 -4.31
CA SER A 625 16.50 19.31 -5.13
C SER A 625 17.73 20.21 -5.19
N GLY A 626 17.59 21.38 -5.82
CA GLY A 626 18.63 22.39 -5.89
C GLY A 626 19.13 22.82 -4.52
N ASP A 627 20.43 23.07 -4.43
CA ASP A 627 21.06 23.52 -3.20
C ASP A 627 20.73 25.00 -2.92
N THR A 628 20.83 25.39 -1.64
CA THR A 628 20.73 26.79 -1.19
C THR A 628 22.06 27.26 -0.63
N TRP A 629 22.38 28.56 -0.76
CA TRP A 629 23.62 29.13 -0.20
C TRP A 629 23.32 30.35 0.67
N ALA A 630 23.84 30.33 1.90
CA ALA A 630 23.78 31.48 2.81
C ALA A 630 24.79 32.55 2.39
N VAL A 631 24.32 33.79 2.29
CA VAL A 631 25.14 34.96 1.97
C VAL A 631 25.96 35.35 3.20
N GLN A 632 27.27 35.47 3.00
CA GLN A 632 28.24 35.86 4.03
C GLN A 632 28.36 37.38 4.14
N SER A 633 28.34 38.06 2.99
CA SER A 633 28.37 39.52 2.90
C SER A 633 27.84 39.98 1.54
N ALA A 634 27.27 41.18 1.49
CA ALA A 634 26.82 41.78 0.24
C ALA A 634 26.94 43.31 0.28
N THR A 635 27.22 43.89 -0.88
CA THR A 635 27.15 45.33 -1.14
C THR A 635 26.06 45.60 -2.19
N SER A 636 25.99 46.81 -2.73
CA SER A 636 25.07 47.10 -3.84
C SER A 636 25.44 46.40 -5.16
N SER A 637 26.67 45.89 -5.32
CA SER A 637 27.14 45.30 -6.58
C SER A 637 27.98 44.02 -6.44
N THR A 638 28.23 43.56 -5.21
CA THR A 638 29.00 42.34 -4.91
C THR A 638 28.31 41.48 -3.85
N LEU A 639 28.42 40.16 -3.95
CA LEU A 639 27.83 39.22 -2.99
C LEU A 639 28.80 38.06 -2.74
N THR A 640 28.94 37.63 -1.49
CA THR A 640 29.86 36.57 -1.09
C THR A 640 29.10 35.40 -0.47
N ILE A 641 29.40 34.17 -0.90
CA ILE A 641 28.93 32.92 -0.26
C ILE A 641 30.12 32.06 0.17
N ARG A 642 29.85 31.02 0.96
CA ARG A 642 30.80 29.89 1.09
C ARG A 642 30.67 28.97 -0.11
N TRP A 643 31.79 28.60 -0.70
CA TRP A 643 31.84 27.60 -1.78
C TRP A 643 32.63 26.38 -1.33
N SER A 644 32.31 25.23 -1.89
CA SER A 644 33.12 24.02 -1.86
C SER A 644 33.67 23.72 -3.25
N GLU A 645 34.66 22.85 -3.31
CA GLU A 645 35.25 22.34 -4.55
C GLU A 645 34.21 21.64 -5.46
N GLU A 646 33.03 21.33 -4.94
CA GLU A 646 31.87 20.74 -5.64
C GLU A 646 30.91 21.78 -6.23
N SER A 647 31.12 23.08 -5.98
CA SER A 647 30.15 24.13 -6.32
C SER A 647 30.17 24.49 -7.82
N PHE A 648 29.02 24.37 -8.48
CA PHE A 648 28.82 24.75 -9.89
C PHE A 648 28.50 26.24 -10.04
N TRP A 649 29.52 27.10 -10.15
CA TRP A 649 29.33 28.53 -10.44
C TRP A 649 30.22 28.96 -11.62
N PRO A 650 29.64 29.30 -12.79
CA PRO A 650 30.41 29.76 -13.95
C PRO A 650 31.02 31.15 -13.70
N SER A 651 32.05 31.50 -14.48
CA SER A 651 32.82 32.74 -14.30
C SER A 651 32.00 34.03 -14.47
N ASN A 652 30.92 33.95 -15.23
CA ASN A 652 29.84 34.93 -15.34
C ASN A 652 28.52 34.14 -15.43
N GLY A 653 27.40 34.72 -15.01
CA GLY A 653 26.13 33.99 -14.96
C GLY A 653 25.05 34.70 -14.16
N GLN A 654 24.11 33.92 -13.66
CA GLN A 654 22.99 34.40 -12.85
C GLN A 654 22.81 33.56 -11.58
N PHE A 655 22.21 34.16 -10.56
CA PHE A 655 21.62 33.47 -9.41
C PHE A 655 20.24 34.06 -9.11
N ASP A 656 19.38 33.29 -8.44
CA ASP A 656 18.13 33.80 -7.87
C ASP A 656 18.38 34.28 -6.43
N ALA A 657 18.07 35.55 -6.17
CA ALA A 657 18.21 36.18 -4.86
C ALA A 657 16.83 36.42 -4.24
N LEU A 658 16.61 35.88 -3.03
CA LEU A 658 15.33 36.00 -2.36
C LEU A 658 14.96 37.48 -2.12
N GLY A 659 13.81 37.91 -2.64
CA GLY A 659 13.31 39.28 -2.52
C GLY A 659 13.84 40.27 -3.57
N VAL A 660 14.82 39.87 -4.38
CA VAL A 660 15.38 40.68 -5.49
C VAL A 660 15.05 40.05 -6.86
N GLY A 661 14.98 38.73 -6.94
CA GLY A 661 14.78 37.97 -8.18
C GLY A 661 16.09 37.57 -8.85
N TYR A 662 16.08 37.41 -10.17
CA TYR A 662 17.24 36.99 -10.95
C TYR A 662 18.28 38.12 -11.06
N VAL A 663 19.50 37.86 -10.60
CA VAL A 663 20.63 38.81 -10.63
C VAL A 663 21.73 38.25 -11.51
N THR A 664 22.14 39.02 -12.52
CA THR A 664 23.29 38.69 -13.37
C THR A 664 24.56 39.20 -12.73
N TYR A 665 25.63 38.40 -12.74
CA TYR A 665 26.97 38.80 -12.33
C TYR A 665 27.96 38.63 -13.48
N THR A 666 28.93 39.53 -13.58
CA THR A 666 29.90 39.55 -14.68
C THR A 666 31.23 38.89 -14.32
N GLY A 667 31.47 38.62 -13.03
CA GLY A 667 32.71 38.00 -12.57
C GLY A 667 32.54 37.25 -11.26
N ILE A 668 33.48 36.34 -11.00
CA ILE A 668 33.65 35.70 -9.70
C ILE A 668 35.11 35.74 -9.25
N SER A 669 35.34 35.76 -7.94
CA SER A 669 36.65 35.53 -7.34
C SER A 669 36.54 34.61 -6.14
N ARG A 670 37.54 33.74 -5.96
CA ARG A 670 37.61 32.80 -4.83
C ARG A 670 38.76 33.19 -3.90
N SER A 671 38.49 33.26 -2.61
CA SER A 671 39.49 33.56 -1.57
C SER A 671 39.21 32.73 -0.33
N GLY A 672 40.12 31.81 0.01
CA GLY A 672 39.84 30.79 1.02
C GLY A 672 38.55 30.03 0.68
N SER A 673 37.66 29.85 1.66
CA SER A 673 36.35 29.22 1.44
C SER A 673 35.26 30.17 0.94
N ASN A 674 35.59 31.40 0.52
CA ASN A 674 34.63 32.38 0.03
C ASN A 674 34.64 32.46 -1.50
N LEU A 675 33.45 32.55 -2.09
CA LEU A 675 33.21 32.88 -3.50
C LEU A 675 32.48 34.22 -3.56
N THR A 676 33.06 35.21 -4.23
CA THR A 676 32.50 36.55 -4.39
C THR A 676 32.04 36.75 -5.83
N PHE A 677 30.77 37.06 -6.02
CA PHE A 677 30.18 37.52 -7.27
C PHE A 677 30.39 39.03 -7.41
N THR A 678 30.80 39.49 -8.59
CA THR A 678 31.05 40.91 -8.89
C THR A 678 30.27 41.37 -10.12
N GLY A 679 29.98 42.67 -10.16
CA GLY A 679 29.19 43.27 -11.25
C GLY A 679 27.73 42.80 -11.24
N CYS A 680 27.13 42.68 -10.05
CA CYS A 680 25.73 42.30 -9.91
C CYS A 680 24.82 43.34 -10.58
N SER A 681 23.87 42.89 -11.40
CA SER A 681 22.95 43.74 -12.17
C SER A 681 21.88 44.44 -11.33
N ALA A 682 21.77 44.11 -10.05
CA ALA A 682 20.81 44.67 -9.11
C ALA A 682 21.46 44.85 -7.72
N ASN A 683 20.83 45.67 -6.87
CA ASN A 683 21.28 45.86 -5.49
C ASN A 683 21.02 44.58 -4.66
N VAL A 684 22.10 43.98 -4.16
CA VAL A 684 22.08 42.72 -3.40
C VAL A 684 22.40 42.90 -1.91
N SER A 685 22.51 44.12 -1.40
CA SER A 685 22.98 44.39 -0.03
C SER A 685 22.07 43.83 1.08
N GLY A 686 20.82 43.49 0.76
CA GLY A 686 19.85 42.89 1.70
C GLY A 686 19.60 41.39 1.52
N VAL A 687 20.33 40.72 0.61
CA VAL A 687 20.10 39.31 0.29
C VAL A 687 20.77 38.42 1.34
N SER A 688 20.02 37.47 1.91
CA SER A 688 20.51 36.53 2.92
C SER A 688 20.74 35.11 2.40
N ILE A 689 20.03 34.71 1.34
CA ILE A 689 20.15 33.40 0.69
C ILE A 689 20.08 33.60 -0.83
N ILE A 690 20.94 32.90 -1.55
CA ILE A 690 20.87 32.75 -3.01
C ILE A 690 20.61 31.30 -3.41
N ARG A 691 20.14 31.12 -4.64
CA ARG A 691 19.80 29.84 -5.26
C ARG A 691 20.29 29.78 -6.70
N ALA A 692 20.19 28.61 -7.30
CA ALA A 692 20.51 28.42 -8.71
C ALA A 692 19.61 29.28 -9.62
N PRO A 693 20.09 29.61 -10.83
CA PRO A 693 19.40 30.53 -11.74
C PRO A 693 18.09 30.00 -12.34
N PHE A 694 17.89 28.69 -12.48
CA PHE A 694 16.67 28.12 -13.09
C PHE A 694 15.72 27.55 -12.06
N ARG A 695 15.67 28.16 -10.87
CA ARG A 695 14.80 27.75 -9.76
C ARG A 695 13.37 27.51 -10.25
N GLY A 696 12.93 26.26 -10.21
CA GLY A 696 11.56 25.87 -10.50
C GLY A 696 10.67 25.77 -9.26
N THR A 697 9.55 25.05 -9.38
CA THR A 697 8.62 24.82 -8.25
C THR A 697 9.11 23.77 -7.27
N GLY A 698 10.22 23.08 -7.59
CA GLY A 698 10.87 22.07 -6.77
C GLY A 698 10.00 20.83 -6.62
N PHE A 699 9.82 20.37 -5.39
CA PHE A 699 8.94 19.25 -5.07
C PHE A 699 7.58 19.71 -4.53
N SER A 700 6.51 19.04 -5.00
CA SER A 700 5.17 19.17 -4.42
C SER A 700 4.32 17.90 -4.53
N THR A 701 3.54 17.60 -3.49
CA THR A 701 2.49 16.57 -3.51
C THR A 701 3.01 15.14 -3.84
N GLY A 702 4.30 14.88 -3.66
CA GLY A 702 4.92 13.56 -3.86
C GLY A 702 4.52 12.58 -2.76
N ARG A 703 4.37 11.29 -3.11
CA ARG A 703 3.96 10.25 -2.15
C ARG A 703 4.82 9.01 -2.24
N PHE A 704 5.29 8.55 -1.09
CA PHE A 704 5.89 7.24 -0.89
C PHE A 704 4.95 6.41 -0.02
N VAL A 705 4.58 5.21 -0.46
CA VAL A 705 3.60 4.35 0.22
C VAL A 705 4.16 2.94 0.32
N GLY A 706 4.38 2.44 1.53
CA GLY A 706 4.97 1.11 1.75
C GLY A 706 6.40 0.99 1.18
N CYS A 707 7.13 2.09 1.10
CA CYS A 707 8.48 2.12 0.53
C CYS A 707 9.55 1.80 1.58
N GLU A 708 10.69 1.27 1.14
CA GLU A 708 11.79 0.95 2.03
C GLU A 708 13.12 1.45 1.45
N GLY A 709 13.82 2.30 2.20
CA GLY A 709 15.18 2.73 1.92
C GLY A 709 16.18 1.90 2.72
N TRP A 710 17.00 1.11 2.03
CA TRP A 710 18.03 0.27 2.64
C TRP A 710 19.42 0.81 2.32
N ALA A 711 20.21 1.03 3.36
CA ALA A 711 21.64 1.27 3.23
C ALA A 711 22.35 0.08 2.55
N LEU A 712 23.59 0.32 2.14
CA LEU A 712 24.46 -0.66 1.51
C LEU A 712 24.96 -1.65 2.56
N TYR A 713 24.11 -2.58 2.95
CA TYR A 713 24.47 -3.72 3.76
C TYR A 713 24.60 -4.95 2.85
N HIS A 714 25.84 -5.40 2.66
CA HIS A 714 26.26 -6.33 1.60
C HIS A 714 25.62 -7.73 1.74
N HIS A 715 25.65 -8.51 0.66
CA HIS A 715 25.56 -9.97 0.77
C HIS A 715 26.74 -10.62 1.53
N SER A 716 27.72 -9.83 2.01
CA SER A 716 28.93 -10.21 2.76
C SER A 716 28.92 -9.65 4.17
N SER A 717 27.85 -8.93 4.56
CA SER A 717 27.74 -8.22 5.83
C SER A 717 28.78 -7.11 6.04
N GLN A 718 29.43 -6.63 4.98
CA GLN A 718 30.36 -5.49 5.06
C GLN A 718 29.65 -4.16 4.82
N GLY A 719 30.05 -3.13 5.57
CA GLY A 719 29.58 -1.75 5.40
C GLY A 719 30.28 -1.04 4.25
N ALA A 720 29.74 0.10 3.83
CA ALA A 720 30.22 0.83 2.66
C ALA A 720 31.69 1.27 2.79
N GLU A 721 32.14 1.75 3.96
CA GLU A 721 33.53 2.19 4.15
C GLU A 721 34.54 1.05 3.96
N SER A 722 34.21 -0.18 4.39
CA SER A 722 35.06 -1.36 4.15
C SER A 722 35.15 -1.75 2.67
N LEU A 723 34.24 -1.24 1.83
CA LEU A 723 34.21 -1.45 0.39
C LEU A 723 34.81 -0.26 -0.38
N GLY A 724 35.42 0.70 0.32
CA GLY A 724 36.13 1.84 -0.28
C GLY A 724 35.29 3.10 -0.47
N PHE A 725 34.08 3.17 0.08
CA PHE A 725 33.27 4.39 0.02
C PHE A 725 33.75 5.46 1.04
N PRO A 726 33.56 6.76 0.75
CA PRO A 726 34.14 7.87 1.53
C PRO A 726 33.38 8.23 2.82
N SER A 727 32.29 7.52 3.13
CA SER A 727 31.46 7.63 4.34
C SER A 727 30.56 6.40 4.44
N PRO A 728 29.94 6.11 5.60
CA PRO A 728 28.93 5.06 5.70
C PRO A 728 27.74 5.34 4.77
N SER A 729 27.10 4.25 4.32
CA SER A 729 25.91 4.31 3.48
C SER A 729 24.66 4.67 4.28
N LYS A 730 23.56 4.97 3.57
CA LYS A 730 22.32 5.46 4.19
C LYS A 730 21.07 4.80 3.64
N GLY A 731 20.07 4.64 4.51
CA GLY A 731 18.75 4.18 4.09
C GLY A 731 18.06 5.22 3.19
N THR A 732 17.84 6.41 3.74
CA THR A 732 17.15 7.50 3.05
C THR A 732 17.89 8.82 3.24
N GLU A 733 18.01 9.59 2.15
CA GLU A 733 18.56 10.94 2.16
C GLU A 733 17.61 11.91 1.47
N VAL A 734 17.35 13.05 2.10
CA VAL A 734 16.46 14.09 1.61
C VAL A 734 17.15 15.45 1.75
N SER A 735 17.32 16.19 0.64
CA SER A 735 17.82 17.57 0.70
C SER A 735 17.59 18.43 -0.53
N GLY A 736 17.27 19.69 -0.32
CA GLY A 736 17.26 20.74 -1.34
C GLY A 736 16.06 21.67 -1.22
N PHE A 737 15.97 22.67 -2.09
CA PHE A 737 14.92 23.68 -2.03
C PHE A 737 14.28 23.94 -3.41
N PRO A 738 12.95 24.17 -3.47
CA PRO A 738 11.97 24.00 -2.40
C PRO A 738 11.50 22.54 -2.30
N MET A 739 11.34 22.02 -1.08
CA MET A 739 10.78 20.69 -0.85
C MET A 739 9.55 20.78 0.05
N ARG A 740 8.36 20.62 -0.55
CA ARG A 740 7.07 20.85 0.11
C ARG A 740 6.08 19.72 -0.16
N GLY A 741 5.21 19.42 0.81
CA GLY A 741 4.10 18.47 0.64
C GLY A 741 4.54 17.07 0.18
N ILE A 742 5.66 16.57 0.72
CA ILE A 742 6.09 15.18 0.47
C ILE A 742 5.64 14.33 1.64
N HIS A 743 4.90 13.27 1.33
CA HIS A 743 4.30 12.40 2.33
C HIS A 743 4.83 10.97 2.20
N TRP A 744 5.24 10.41 3.33
CA TRP A 744 5.73 9.05 3.49
C TRP A 744 4.72 8.29 4.36
N PHE A 745 4.11 7.26 3.78
CA PHE A 745 3.11 6.42 4.43
C PHE A 745 3.64 5.01 4.57
N ASP A 746 3.71 4.50 5.79
CA ASP A 746 4.22 3.16 6.12
C ASP A 746 5.61 2.87 5.51
N CYS A 747 6.45 3.91 5.44
CA CYS A 747 7.77 3.82 4.84
C CYS A 747 8.84 3.54 5.89
N SER A 748 9.80 2.69 5.55
CA SER A 748 10.88 2.33 6.47
C SER A 748 12.25 2.73 5.94
N SER A 749 13.17 3.08 6.84
CA SER A 749 14.53 3.48 6.51
C SER A 749 15.53 2.79 7.42
N PHE A 750 16.51 2.13 6.81
CA PHE A 750 17.44 1.24 7.50
C PHE A 750 18.89 1.65 7.22
N GLY A 751 19.68 1.91 8.26
CA GLY A 751 21.13 2.05 8.14
C GLY A 751 21.85 0.69 8.06
N GLU A 752 23.16 0.73 7.84
CA GLU A 752 24.01 -0.48 7.76
C GLU A 752 24.51 -0.95 9.14
N ALA A 753 24.76 -0.02 10.07
CA ALA A 753 25.26 -0.29 11.43
C ALA A 753 24.93 0.86 12.39
N SER A 754 25.23 0.71 13.69
CA SER A 754 24.99 1.75 14.70
C SER A 754 25.72 3.06 14.43
N ASN A 755 26.89 3.00 13.78
CA ASN A 755 27.70 4.16 13.37
C ASN A 755 27.41 4.62 11.93
N SER A 756 26.25 4.27 11.36
CA SER A 756 25.78 4.69 10.04
C SER A 756 24.59 5.63 10.15
N CYS A 757 23.99 6.02 9.03
CA CYS A 757 22.81 6.89 9.03
C CYS A 757 21.59 6.13 8.49
N CYS A 758 20.52 6.04 9.29
CA CYS A 758 19.27 5.46 8.81
C CYS A 758 18.50 6.46 7.95
N VAL A 759 18.45 7.73 8.36
CA VAL A 759 17.78 8.82 7.62
C VAL A 759 18.53 10.14 7.78
N PHE A 760 18.71 10.87 6.68
CA PHE A 760 19.31 12.20 6.67
C PHE A 760 18.35 13.21 6.02
N LEU A 761 17.79 14.11 6.84
CA LEU A 761 16.85 15.15 6.45
C LEU A 761 17.48 16.55 6.53
N HIS A 762 17.82 17.15 5.40
CA HIS A 762 18.43 18.48 5.32
C HIS A 762 17.57 19.39 4.44
N ASP A 763 17.36 20.65 4.82
CA ASP A 763 16.62 21.64 4.00
C ASP A 763 15.24 21.18 3.49
N CYS A 764 14.43 20.52 4.32
CA CYS A 764 13.08 20.06 3.96
C CYS A 764 11.99 20.81 4.73
N GLN A 765 11.10 21.55 4.05
CA GLN A 765 10.25 22.56 4.70
C GLN A 765 8.80 22.13 5.01
N ASP A 766 8.34 20.98 4.52
CA ASP A 766 6.98 20.45 4.77
C ASP A 766 6.88 18.95 4.44
N PHE A 767 7.11 18.12 5.46
CA PHE A 767 7.23 16.66 5.34
C PHE A 767 6.39 15.93 6.37
N THR A 768 5.77 14.84 5.94
CA THR A 768 5.04 13.93 6.83
C THR A 768 5.61 12.53 6.72
N PHE A 769 5.94 11.94 7.86
CA PHE A 769 6.13 10.50 8.02
C PHE A 769 4.99 9.96 8.87
N ALA A 770 4.12 9.15 8.27
CA ALA A 770 2.99 8.53 8.93
C ALA A 770 3.14 7.00 8.89
N GLY A 771 3.30 6.37 10.05
CA GLY A 771 3.63 4.95 10.16
C GLY A 771 5.05 4.61 9.72
N GLY A 772 5.33 3.31 9.57
CA GLY A 772 6.65 2.81 9.17
C GLY A 772 7.69 2.78 10.29
N LYS A 773 8.98 2.64 9.93
CA LYS A 773 10.06 2.37 10.88
C LYS A 773 11.39 3.02 10.48
N TRP A 774 12.05 3.68 11.43
CA TRP A 774 13.48 3.99 11.32
C TRP A 774 14.29 3.06 12.21
N GLU A 775 15.37 2.51 11.65
CA GLU A 775 16.15 1.47 12.32
C GLU A 775 17.63 1.46 11.93
N ILE A 776 18.48 1.19 12.93
CA ILE A 776 19.94 1.00 12.84
C ILE A 776 20.66 2.27 12.36
N GLY A 777 21.29 2.99 13.28
CA GLY A 777 22.14 4.15 12.99
C GLY A 777 21.51 5.49 13.40
N HIS A 778 22.13 6.58 12.98
CA HIS A 778 21.71 7.94 13.32
C HIS A 778 20.57 8.42 12.42
N ALA A 779 19.53 8.97 13.04
CA ALA A 779 18.62 9.88 12.39
C ALA A 779 19.19 11.30 12.47
N ILE A 780 19.24 11.99 11.33
CA ILE A 780 19.88 13.29 11.20
C ILE A 780 18.85 14.28 10.65
N ALA A 781 18.73 15.45 11.31
CA ALA A 781 17.92 16.55 10.83
C ALA A 781 18.63 17.90 11.02
N SER A 782 18.55 18.79 10.05
CA SER A 782 19.17 20.12 10.13
C SER A 782 18.44 21.08 11.06
N PRO A 783 19.14 21.77 11.97
CA PRO A 783 18.53 22.73 12.88
C PRO A 783 18.35 24.11 12.23
N ILE A 784 17.79 25.05 12.99
CA ILE A 784 17.86 26.47 12.61
C ILE A 784 19.32 26.92 12.50
N ALA A 785 19.58 27.89 11.63
CA ALA A 785 20.92 28.41 11.38
C ALA A 785 21.69 28.77 12.67
N SER A 786 21.03 29.35 13.68
CA SER A 786 21.65 29.73 14.95
C SER A 786 22.03 28.58 15.87
N SER A 787 21.51 27.36 15.64
CA SER A 787 21.87 26.15 16.38
C SER A 787 22.56 25.10 15.50
N SER A 788 22.93 25.47 14.27
CA SER A 788 23.76 24.64 13.39
C SER A 788 25.24 24.84 13.68
N THR A 789 26.01 23.75 13.65
CA THR A 789 27.48 23.80 13.75
C THR A 789 28.16 24.02 12.39
N ALA A 790 27.39 24.14 11.31
CA ALA A 790 27.93 24.39 9.98
C ALA A 790 28.45 25.83 9.83
N ALA A 791 29.44 26.04 8.96
CA ALA A 791 30.08 27.36 8.80
C ALA A 791 29.19 28.40 8.09
N ALA A 792 28.23 27.96 7.26
CA ALA A 792 27.31 28.83 6.53
C ALA A 792 25.95 28.12 6.33
N PRO A 793 25.22 27.83 7.43
CA PRO A 793 24.00 27.02 7.37
C PRO A 793 22.94 27.70 6.51
N SER A 794 22.44 26.99 5.50
CA SER A 794 21.37 27.45 4.61
C SER A 794 20.17 26.51 4.57
N GLY A 795 20.26 25.33 5.21
CA GLY A 795 19.19 24.35 5.28
C GLY A 795 18.15 24.62 6.37
N ASP A 796 16.87 24.48 6.02
CA ASP A 796 15.72 24.67 6.91
C ASP A 796 14.84 23.41 6.98
N THR A 797 15.21 22.43 7.83
CA THR A 797 14.36 21.25 8.08
C THR A 797 13.27 21.61 9.09
N ARG A 798 12.04 21.85 8.62
CA ARG A 798 10.92 22.36 9.42
C ARG A 798 9.58 21.78 8.99
N ASN A 799 8.56 22.02 9.81
CA ASN A 799 7.20 21.48 9.64
C ASN A 799 7.21 19.96 9.47
N LEU A 800 8.10 19.28 10.21
CA LEU A 800 8.22 17.83 10.16
C LEU A 800 7.14 17.22 11.05
N SER A 801 6.29 16.38 10.47
CA SER A 801 5.24 15.65 11.19
C SER A 801 5.58 14.17 11.26
N LEU A 802 5.78 13.64 12.47
CA LEU A 802 6.02 12.22 12.73
C LEU A 802 4.79 11.63 13.43
N LEU A 803 3.97 10.91 12.66
CA LEU A 803 2.66 10.41 13.07
C LEU A 803 2.70 8.88 13.18
N GLY A 804 2.97 8.35 14.37
CA GLY A 804 3.03 6.89 14.58
C GLY A 804 4.22 6.19 13.92
N LEU A 805 5.26 6.94 13.54
CA LEU A 805 6.53 6.40 13.06
C LEU A 805 7.26 5.67 14.20
N PHE A 806 7.62 4.40 14.00
CA PHE A 806 8.35 3.63 15.02
C PHE A 806 9.87 3.89 14.95
N TRP A 807 10.46 4.21 16.08
CA TRP A 807 11.91 4.30 16.27
C TRP A 807 12.41 3.04 16.95
N SER A 808 13.31 2.28 16.32
CA SER A 808 13.93 1.15 17.00
C SER A 808 14.87 1.60 18.14
N SER A 809 15.15 0.71 19.09
CA SER A 809 16.18 0.92 20.13
C SER A 809 17.59 1.09 19.57
N THR A 810 17.80 0.77 18.29
CA THR A 810 19.06 0.91 17.56
C THR A 810 19.16 2.22 16.77
N THR A 811 18.19 3.13 16.91
CA THR A 811 18.19 4.44 16.26
C THR A 811 18.70 5.52 17.20
N ASP A 812 19.81 6.15 16.83
CA ASP A 812 20.39 7.27 17.58
C ASP A 812 19.77 8.61 17.11
N THR A 813 19.46 9.48 18.07
CA THR A 813 18.78 10.77 17.82
C THR A 813 19.58 12.00 18.21
N ARG A 814 20.85 11.85 18.61
CA ARG A 814 21.74 12.96 18.99
C ARG A 814 21.92 14.01 17.88
N LEU A 815 21.81 13.58 16.61
CA LEU A 815 21.91 14.46 15.43
C LEU A 815 20.54 14.84 14.84
N PHE A 816 19.43 14.40 15.44
CA PHE A 816 18.08 14.67 14.97
C PHE A 816 17.56 15.97 15.57
N THR A 817 17.94 17.08 14.94
CA THR A 817 17.67 18.43 15.44
C THR A 817 16.89 19.24 14.40
N PRO A 818 15.62 18.91 14.08
CA PRO A 818 14.82 19.73 13.16
C PRO A 818 14.47 21.08 13.79
N ARG A 819 14.19 22.11 12.98
CA ARG A 819 13.71 23.42 13.44
C ARG A 819 12.34 23.33 14.12
N SER A 820 11.41 22.60 13.51
CA SER A 820 10.08 22.37 14.10
C SER A 820 9.61 20.96 13.78
N LEU A 821 9.05 20.33 14.81
CA LEU A 821 8.68 18.93 14.84
C LEU A 821 7.35 18.77 15.59
N THR A 822 6.42 18.06 14.98
CA THR A 822 5.28 17.46 15.67
C THR A 822 5.55 15.97 15.78
N ASP A 823 6.01 15.54 16.95
CA ASP A 823 6.28 14.14 17.26
C ASP A 823 5.30 13.66 18.33
N LEU A 824 4.25 12.98 17.87
CA LEU A 824 3.21 12.46 18.76
C LEU A 824 3.71 11.30 19.65
N GLN A 825 4.88 10.71 19.38
CA GLN A 825 5.48 9.70 20.26
C GLN A 825 6.37 10.30 21.37
N ARG A 826 7.03 11.45 21.18
CA ARG A 826 8.01 12.00 22.15
C ARG A 826 7.62 13.31 22.87
N GLN A 827 6.50 13.96 22.55
CA GLN A 827 6.21 15.29 23.11
C GLN A 827 5.81 15.38 24.61
N LEU A 828 5.97 14.34 25.42
CA LEU A 828 6.16 14.48 26.88
C LEU A 828 7.01 13.31 27.44
N ASN A 829 8.36 13.40 27.34
CA ASN A 829 9.23 12.59 28.20
C ASN A 829 10.55 13.32 28.55
N PRO A 830 10.67 13.94 29.74
CA PRO A 830 11.89 14.61 30.19
C PRO A 830 12.83 13.59 30.86
N ALA A 831 13.90 13.20 30.18
CA ALA A 831 14.89 12.28 30.77
C ALA A 831 16.20 12.94 31.25
N SER A 832 16.43 14.25 31.07
CA SER A 832 17.59 14.93 31.68
C SER A 832 17.42 16.45 31.80
N ARG A 833 18.01 17.02 32.86
CA ARG A 833 17.77 18.37 33.41
C ARG A 833 18.18 19.52 32.47
N LEU A 834 17.35 20.56 32.37
CA LEU A 834 17.66 21.82 31.67
C LEU A 834 18.55 22.72 32.56
N SER A 835 19.77 23.07 32.14
CA SER A 835 20.65 24.01 32.86
C SER A 835 20.50 25.44 32.29
N GLY A 836 19.64 26.24 32.90
CA GLY A 836 19.33 27.63 32.53
C GLY A 836 17.89 28.01 32.89
N ASN A 837 17.47 29.24 32.57
CA ASN A 837 16.09 29.67 32.79
C ASN A 837 15.19 29.18 31.64
N LEU A 838 14.25 28.27 31.91
CA LEU A 838 13.20 27.90 30.97
C LEU A 838 12.11 28.97 30.99
N LEU A 839 11.96 29.71 29.89
CA LEU A 839 10.85 30.64 29.69
C LEU A 839 9.77 29.97 28.84
N ILE A 840 8.56 29.84 29.40
CA ILE A 840 7.37 29.44 28.65
C ILE A 840 6.45 30.66 28.61
N GLU A 841 6.21 31.19 27.41
CA GLU A 841 5.51 32.45 27.18
C GLU A 841 4.26 32.20 26.32
N ALA A 842 3.15 32.87 26.63
CA ALA A 842 1.97 32.86 25.78
C ALA A 842 2.03 33.97 24.73
N LEU A 843 1.40 33.72 23.60
CA LEU A 843 1.30 34.69 22.51
C LEU A 843 0.39 35.86 22.90
N THR A 844 0.57 37.01 22.25
CA THR A 844 -0.23 38.21 22.51
C THR A 844 -1.74 37.92 22.37
N GLY A 845 -2.51 38.24 23.41
CA GLY A 845 -3.95 37.95 23.46
C GLY A 845 -4.30 36.50 23.84
N GLN A 846 -3.32 35.70 24.24
CA GLN A 846 -3.51 34.35 24.77
C GLN A 846 -2.94 34.25 26.18
N ASP A 847 -3.56 33.42 27.01
CA ASP A 847 -3.06 33.13 28.34
C ASP A 847 -2.12 31.95 28.30
N TRP A 848 -1.05 32.00 29.10
CA TRP A 848 -0.27 30.82 29.40
C TRP A 848 -0.98 30.03 30.50
N GLN A 849 -1.37 28.80 30.19
CA GLN A 849 -2.17 27.98 31.10
C GLN A 849 -1.47 26.64 31.33
N ALA A 850 -1.17 26.35 32.60
CA ALA A 850 -0.74 25.04 33.05
C ALA A 850 -1.91 24.35 33.78
N ARG A 851 -2.30 23.16 33.31
CA ARG A 851 -3.40 22.38 33.89
C ARG A 851 -2.89 21.04 34.36
N MET A 852 -2.99 20.77 35.66
CA MET A 852 -2.63 19.48 36.24
C MET A 852 -3.83 18.52 36.23
N ALA A 853 -3.54 17.22 36.11
CA ALA A 853 -4.55 16.17 36.28
C ALA A 853 -4.96 16.08 37.76
N SER A 854 -6.18 15.60 38.04
CA SER A 854 -6.64 15.46 39.42
C SER A 854 -5.76 14.49 40.22
N GLY A 855 -5.55 14.80 41.49
CA GLY A 855 -4.63 14.10 42.40
C GLY A 855 -3.15 14.41 42.16
N GLN A 856 -2.81 15.21 41.14
CA GLN A 856 -1.44 15.62 40.88
C GLN A 856 -1.15 17.00 41.48
N THR A 857 0.14 17.28 41.62
CA THR A 857 0.60 18.58 42.13
C THR A 857 1.60 19.19 41.16
N PHE A 858 1.56 20.51 41.02
CA PHE A 858 2.65 21.25 40.41
C PHE A 858 3.65 21.61 41.49
N GLN A 859 4.89 21.14 41.37
CA GLN A 859 5.93 21.32 42.37
C GLN A 859 7.12 22.09 41.77
N VAL A 860 7.57 23.11 42.49
CA VAL A 860 8.90 23.69 42.31
C VAL A 860 9.79 23.09 43.38
N LEU A 861 10.79 22.33 42.98
CA LEU A 861 11.74 21.69 43.87
C LEU A 861 12.97 22.61 44.07
N LYS A 862 13.50 22.63 45.28
CA LYS A 862 14.81 23.18 45.62
C LYS A 862 15.90 22.29 45.02
N SER A 863 17.13 22.79 44.99
CA SER A 863 18.28 22.06 44.47
C SER A 863 18.60 20.76 45.22
N ASP A 864 18.21 20.66 46.49
CA ASP A 864 18.33 19.47 47.34
C ASP A 864 17.20 18.44 47.13
N GLY A 865 16.25 18.75 46.24
CA GLY A 865 15.07 17.92 45.96
C GLY A 865 13.88 18.18 46.90
N ALA A 866 14.00 19.06 47.90
CA ALA A 866 12.88 19.41 48.77
C ALA A 866 11.88 20.34 48.05
N VAL A 867 10.60 20.24 48.38
CA VAL A 867 9.55 21.05 47.74
C VAL A 867 9.60 22.50 48.26
N ALA A 868 9.78 23.48 47.36
CA ALA A 868 9.73 24.91 47.67
C ALA A 868 8.31 25.48 47.51
N VAL A 869 7.68 25.18 46.39
CA VAL A 869 6.30 25.59 46.06
C VAL A 869 5.54 24.36 45.64
N VAL A 870 4.35 24.17 46.20
CA VAL A 870 3.43 23.15 45.72
C VAL A 870 2.07 23.75 45.49
N THR A 871 1.51 23.53 44.31
CA THR A 871 0.10 23.80 44.03
C THR A 871 -0.61 22.49 43.82
N THR A 872 -1.66 22.24 44.60
CA THR A 872 -2.51 21.06 44.47
C THR A 872 -3.55 21.27 43.37
N ASP A 873 -4.11 20.17 42.85
CA ASP A 873 -5.21 20.19 41.87
C ASP A 873 -6.47 20.92 42.35
N SER A 874 -6.64 21.06 43.67
CA SER A 874 -7.68 21.86 44.33
C SER A 874 -7.41 23.37 44.32
N GLY A 875 -6.26 23.82 43.79
CA GLY A 875 -5.89 25.22 43.67
C GLY A 875 -5.22 25.81 44.92
N ASN A 876 -4.95 25.00 45.96
CA ASN A 876 -4.20 25.46 47.11
C ASN A 876 -2.72 25.52 46.78
N THR A 877 -2.10 26.67 47.03
CA THR A 877 -0.66 26.86 46.89
C THR A 877 -0.01 27.02 48.26
N GLU A 878 1.00 26.19 48.53
CA GLU A 878 1.81 26.26 49.74
C GLU A 878 3.23 26.70 49.38
N LEU A 879 3.72 27.72 50.08
CA LEU A 879 5.11 28.20 50.01
C LEU A 879 5.84 27.72 51.28
N ARG A 880 6.72 26.73 51.16
CA ARG A 880 7.37 26.04 52.30
C ARG A 880 8.67 26.74 52.76
N GLY A 881 8.68 28.07 52.73
CA GLY A 881 9.82 28.92 53.08
C GLY A 881 9.38 30.35 53.45
N SER A 882 10.33 31.27 53.66
CA SER A 882 10.01 32.66 53.96
C SER A 882 9.44 33.40 52.73
N LEU A 883 8.31 34.10 52.91
CA LEU A 883 7.78 35.02 51.91
C LEU A 883 8.26 36.45 52.24
N THR A 884 9.20 36.96 51.46
CA THR A 884 9.63 38.36 51.54
C THR A 884 8.85 39.19 50.52
N VAL A 885 8.00 40.11 50.98
CA VAL A 885 7.32 41.09 50.13
C VAL A 885 8.07 42.42 50.22
N GLY A 886 8.99 42.67 49.28
CA GLY A 886 9.78 43.89 49.21
C GLY A 886 9.32 44.82 48.09
N PRO A 887 9.45 46.15 48.23
CA PRO A 887 9.11 47.07 47.16
C PRO A 887 10.27 47.20 46.15
N THR A 888 10.02 46.92 44.87
CA THR A 888 10.85 47.42 43.74
C THR A 888 10.34 48.79 43.22
N GLY A 889 9.36 49.40 43.90
CA GLY A 889 8.69 50.67 43.60
C GLY A 889 8.04 51.30 44.85
N ALA A 890 6.95 52.08 44.72
CA ALA A 890 6.41 52.88 45.83
C ALA A 890 5.72 52.11 46.99
N ALA A 891 5.26 50.85 46.79
CA ALA A 891 4.75 49.99 47.87
C ALA A 891 4.69 48.51 47.43
N GLY A 892 4.82 47.59 48.40
CA GLY A 892 4.50 46.16 48.24
C GLY A 892 3.12 45.85 48.82
N PHE A 893 2.33 45.03 48.13
CA PHE A 893 0.94 44.75 48.50
C PHE A 893 0.72 43.26 48.81
N ILE A 894 -0.12 42.98 49.81
CA ILE A 894 -0.76 41.68 50.03
C ILE A 894 -2.27 41.91 49.85
N ASN A 895 -2.81 41.55 48.69
CA ASN A 895 -4.19 41.81 48.33
C ASN A 895 -5.03 40.53 48.43
N SER A 896 -6.26 40.66 48.93
CA SER A 896 -7.29 39.63 48.83
C SER A 896 -8.29 39.97 47.72
N GLN A 897 -8.90 38.95 47.11
CA GLN A 897 -9.95 39.14 46.11
C GLN A 897 -11.23 39.69 46.77
N SER A 898 -12.06 40.42 46.01
CA SER A 898 -13.35 40.95 46.50
C SER A 898 -14.18 39.84 47.15
N GLY A 899 -14.62 40.06 48.39
CA GLY A 899 -15.36 39.09 49.19
C GLY A 899 -14.50 38.18 50.08
N HIS A 900 -13.17 38.26 50.00
CA HIS A 900 -12.23 37.46 50.81
C HIS A 900 -11.46 38.32 51.82
N GLY A 901 -11.43 37.87 53.08
CA GLY A 901 -10.71 38.57 54.16
C GLY A 901 -9.24 38.16 54.25
N LEU A 902 -8.46 38.92 55.01
CA LEU A 902 -7.07 38.57 55.32
C LEU A 902 -7.01 38.12 56.79
N THR A 903 -6.44 36.95 57.06
CA THR A 903 -6.27 36.44 58.43
C THR A 903 -4.83 36.05 58.70
N LEU A 904 -4.29 36.54 59.80
CA LEU A 904 -3.01 36.09 60.37
C LEU A 904 -3.30 35.00 61.40
N ARG A 905 -2.67 33.83 61.22
CA ARG A 905 -2.89 32.64 62.05
C ARG A 905 -1.58 32.09 62.59
N GLU A 906 -1.67 31.44 63.73
CA GLU A 906 -0.66 30.53 64.26
C GLU A 906 -1.25 29.11 64.20
N GLY A 907 -0.69 28.26 63.34
CA GLY A 907 -1.33 26.99 62.99
C GLY A 907 -2.74 27.21 62.44
N THR A 908 -3.75 26.62 63.08
CA THR A 908 -5.17 26.81 62.73
C THR A 908 -5.84 27.97 63.46
N THR A 909 -5.19 28.55 64.48
CA THR A 909 -5.77 29.56 65.36
C THR A 909 -5.65 30.96 64.74
N SER A 910 -6.79 31.65 64.58
CA SER A 910 -6.82 33.06 64.16
C SER A 910 -6.28 33.95 65.26
N ARG A 911 -5.35 34.85 64.92
CA ARG A 911 -4.83 35.86 65.84
C ARG A 911 -5.34 37.24 65.50
N LEU A 912 -5.48 37.54 64.21
CA LEU A 912 -5.90 38.84 63.72
C LEU A 912 -6.51 38.73 62.33
N ALA A 913 -7.58 39.47 62.04
CA ALA A 913 -8.16 39.44 60.72
C ALA A 913 -8.67 40.82 60.24
N ILE A 914 -8.77 40.95 58.92
CA ILE A 914 -9.42 42.08 58.25
C ILE A 914 -10.61 41.51 57.48
N GLN A 915 -11.80 41.99 57.81
CA GLN A 915 -13.04 41.52 57.20
C GLN A 915 -13.20 42.11 55.79
N ALA A 916 -13.53 41.24 54.82
CA ALA A 916 -13.58 41.60 53.41
C ALA A 916 -14.63 42.66 53.05
N SER A 917 -15.80 42.60 53.70
CA SER A 917 -16.98 43.39 53.31
C SER A 917 -17.02 44.78 53.91
N THR A 918 -16.46 44.95 55.11
CA THR A 918 -16.52 46.18 55.90
C THR A 918 -15.16 46.82 56.14
N GLY A 919 -14.08 46.08 55.88
CA GLY A 919 -12.71 46.49 56.21
C GLY A 919 -12.42 46.51 57.71
N HIS A 920 -13.32 45.96 58.55
CA HIS A 920 -13.09 45.92 59.99
C HIS A 920 -11.84 45.13 60.34
N TRP A 921 -11.04 45.71 61.21
CA TRP A 921 -9.94 45.03 61.86
C TRP A 921 -10.44 44.45 63.18
N TRP A 922 -10.51 43.11 63.26
CA TRP A 922 -11.08 42.40 64.42
C TRP A 922 -10.10 41.37 64.99
N PRO A 923 -10.19 41.10 66.30
CA PRO A 923 -9.38 40.09 66.96
C PRO A 923 -9.70 38.70 66.43
N GLY A 924 -8.75 37.76 66.58
CA GLY A 924 -8.93 36.39 66.14
C GLY A 924 -10.04 35.64 66.86
N ALA A 925 -10.41 36.08 68.07
CA ALA A 925 -11.59 35.65 68.81
C ALA A 925 -12.17 36.83 69.61
N ASP A 926 -13.47 36.79 69.89
CA ASP A 926 -14.15 37.84 70.67
C ASP A 926 -13.56 37.95 72.09
N ASN A 927 -13.34 39.19 72.54
CA ASN A 927 -12.78 39.53 73.87
C ASN A 927 -11.48 38.79 74.28
N ALA A 928 -10.66 38.32 73.32
CA ALA A 928 -9.49 37.46 73.61
C ALA A 928 -8.12 38.09 73.32
N GLN A 929 -8.04 39.12 72.46
CA GLN A 929 -6.78 39.78 72.11
C GLN A 929 -6.78 41.23 72.57
N ASN A 930 -5.69 41.64 73.24
CA ASN A 930 -5.46 43.01 73.67
C ASN A 930 -4.78 43.85 72.58
N VAL A 931 -5.03 45.16 72.57
CA VAL A 931 -4.31 46.12 71.72
C VAL A 931 -3.18 46.77 72.55
N GLY A 932 -2.00 46.16 72.47
CA GLY A 932 -0.85 46.47 73.33
C GLY A 932 -0.86 45.69 74.65
N SER A 933 0.14 45.93 75.49
CA SER A 933 0.31 45.31 76.81
C SER A 933 0.91 46.29 77.82
N GLY A 934 0.99 45.91 79.10
CA GLY A 934 1.60 46.74 80.15
C GLY A 934 3.04 47.18 79.85
N ALA A 935 3.84 46.28 79.27
CA ALA A 935 5.22 46.53 78.85
C ALA A 935 5.30 47.28 77.50
N LEU A 936 4.43 46.94 76.54
CA LEU A 936 4.43 47.43 75.17
C LEU A 936 3.10 48.14 74.85
N ARG A 937 2.96 49.35 75.39
CA ARG A 937 1.75 50.17 75.24
C ARG A 937 1.70 50.86 73.89
N MET A 938 0.50 51.00 73.33
CA MET A 938 0.28 51.92 72.22
C MET A 938 0.50 53.36 72.69
N ALA A 939 1.24 54.15 71.91
CA ALA A 939 1.57 55.52 72.29
C ALA A 939 0.32 56.44 72.30
N THR A 940 -0.54 56.33 71.29
CA THR A 940 -1.79 57.09 71.16
C THR A 940 -2.72 56.40 70.15
N VAL A 941 -4.04 56.49 70.34
CA VAL A 941 -5.04 56.04 69.36
C VAL A 941 -5.74 57.27 68.75
N PHE A 942 -5.69 57.40 67.43
CA PHE A 942 -6.42 58.43 66.67
C PHE A 942 -7.71 57.83 66.10
N ALA A 943 -8.86 58.30 66.59
CA ALA A 943 -10.18 57.83 66.14
C ALA A 943 -11.12 59.01 65.86
N GLY A 944 -12.03 58.84 64.89
CA GLY A 944 -13.02 59.87 64.53
C GLY A 944 -14.15 60.03 65.56
N THR A 945 -14.47 58.96 66.29
CA THR A 945 -15.45 58.92 67.39
C THR A 945 -14.85 58.22 68.61
N GLY A 946 -15.44 58.43 69.79
CA GLY A 946 -15.01 57.74 71.02
C GLY A 946 -15.18 56.22 70.95
N SER A 947 -14.39 55.49 71.75
CA SER A 947 -14.44 54.03 71.81
C SER A 947 -15.79 53.52 72.32
N ILE A 948 -16.36 52.53 71.63
CA ILE A 948 -17.58 51.84 72.06
C ILE A 948 -17.18 50.73 73.04
N ASN A 949 -17.80 50.71 74.22
CA ASN A 949 -17.73 49.59 75.17
C ASN A 949 -19.11 48.97 75.27
N THR A 950 -19.21 47.64 75.11
CA THR A 950 -20.49 46.92 75.23
C THR A 950 -21.05 47.09 76.64
N SER A 951 -22.33 47.44 76.74
CA SER A 951 -23.01 47.67 78.01
C SER A 951 -24.47 47.21 77.97
N SER A 952 -24.71 46.02 77.41
CA SER A 952 -26.04 45.38 77.43
C SER A 952 -26.42 44.94 78.85
N GLU A 953 -27.69 45.01 79.20
CA GLU A 953 -28.19 44.59 80.52
C GLU A 953 -28.05 43.07 80.70
N GLU A 954 -28.21 42.31 79.62
CA GLU A 954 -28.18 40.84 79.58
C GLU A 954 -26.77 40.26 79.78
N GLU A 955 -25.74 41.05 79.51
CA GLU A 955 -24.33 40.67 79.73
C GLU A 955 -23.83 41.07 81.12
N LYS A 956 -24.70 41.65 81.94
CA LYS A 956 -24.39 42.11 83.29
C LYS A 956 -25.33 41.45 84.28
N GLN A 957 -24.85 41.27 85.50
CA GLN A 957 -25.65 40.74 86.61
C GLN A 957 -25.41 41.60 87.84
N GLN A 958 -26.32 41.50 88.81
CA GLN A 958 -26.23 42.27 90.06
C GLN A 958 -26.22 43.79 89.77
N ILE A 959 -27.13 44.21 88.88
CA ILE A 959 -27.28 45.60 88.47
C ILE A 959 -28.10 46.32 89.54
N ASP A 960 -27.40 47.00 90.43
CA ASP A 960 -27.97 47.77 91.54
C ASP A 960 -27.46 49.21 91.53
N ALA A 961 -28.05 50.06 92.37
CA ALA A 961 -27.48 51.37 92.66
C ALA A 961 -26.05 51.23 93.20
N ILE A 962 -25.15 52.15 92.81
CA ILE A 962 -23.78 52.15 93.32
C ILE A 962 -23.80 52.26 94.84
N ARG A 963 -23.11 51.33 95.50
CA ARG A 963 -23.11 51.21 96.96
C ARG A 963 -22.71 52.52 97.63
N GLU A 964 -23.43 52.88 98.68
CA GLU A 964 -23.16 54.11 99.44
C GLU A 964 -21.72 54.20 99.95
N ALA A 965 -21.16 53.10 100.46
CA ALA A 965 -19.77 53.04 100.89
C ALA A 965 -18.77 53.30 99.76
N VAL A 966 -19.07 52.88 98.51
CA VAL A 966 -18.23 53.16 97.34
C VAL A 966 -18.30 54.64 96.99
N LEU A 967 -19.48 55.25 97.07
CA LEU A 967 -19.63 56.68 96.82
C LEU A 967 -19.04 57.53 97.96
N ASP A 968 -19.03 57.05 99.20
CA ASP A 968 -18.33 57.70 100.31
C ASP A 968 -16.82 57.63 100.12
N ALA A 969 -16.27 56.46 99.77
CA ALA A 969 -14.86 56.29 99.42
C ALA A 969 -14.45 57.17 98.22
N TRP A 970 -15.30 57.23 97.18
CA TRP A 970 -15.06 58.07 96.01
C TRP A 970 -15.08 59.56 96.35
N GLY A 971 -15.82 59.97 97.37
CA GLY A 971 -15.86 61.35 97.84
C GLY A 971 -14.50 61.88 98.33
N ASP A 972 -13.56 61.00 98.66
CA ASP A 972 -12.20 61.34 99.09
C ASP A 972 -11.18 61.29 97.94
N VAL A 973 -11.60 60.94 96.71
CA VAL A 973 -10.71 60.87 95.54
C VAL A 973 -10.45 62.26 94.95
N GLU A 974 -9.18 62.61 94.73
CA GLU A 974 -8.76 63.93 94.24
C GLU A 974 -8.37 63.96 92.76
N TRP A 975 -9.01 64.85 91.99
CA TRP A 975 -8.61 65.21 90.63
C TRP A 975 -7.37 66.12 90.65
N SER A 976 -6.34 65.77 89.88
CA SER A 976 -5.01 66.41 89.90
C SER A 976 -4.57 66.85 88.51
N GLU A 977 -3.75 67.90 88.46
CA GLU A 977 -2.92 68.19 87.30
C GLU A 977 -1.52 67.57 87.48
N PHE A 978 -0.93 67.05 86.41
CA PHE A 978 0.40 66.45 86.44
C PHE A 978 1.09 66.51 85.06
N ARG A 979 2.40 66.27 85.03
CA ARG A 979 3.16 66.05 83.78
C ARG A 979 3.79 64.66 83.86
N PHE A 980 3.89 63.98 82.72
CA PHE A 980 4.61 62.71 82.69
C PHE A 980 6.12 62.94 82.74
N ASN A 981 6.83 62.14 83.54
CA ASN A 981 8.27 62.31 83.76
C ASN A 981 9.10 62.16 82.48
N ASP A 982 8.73 61.24 81.59
CA ASP A 982 9.39 61.05 80.29
C ASP A 982 9.22 62.29 79.38
N ALA A 983 8.04 62.91 79.39
CA ALA A 983 7.79 64.15 78.68
C ALA A 983 8.55 65.33 79.29
N VAL A 984 8.68 65.41 80.62
CA VAL A 984 9.47 66.44 81.31
C VAL A 984 10.97 66.25 81.07
N GLU A 985 11.46 65.02 81.08
CA GLU A 985 12.85 64.71 80.73
C GLU A 985 13.15 65.08 79.27
N ALA A 986 12.25 64.75 78.34
CA ALA A 986 12.43 65.05 76.93
C ALA A 986 12.21 66.52 76.54
N LYS A 987 11.34 67.26 77.25
CA LYS A 987 10.86 68.60 76.82
C LYS A 987 11.00 69.70 77.87
N GLY A 988 11.51 69.40 79.07
CA GLY A 988 11.63 70.34 80.19
C GLY A 988 10.30 71.03 80.50
N ASP A 989 10.37 72.35 80.70
CA ASP A 989 9.19 73.18 81.01
C ASP A 989 8.13 73.21 79.88
N SER A 990 8.47 72.75 78.67
CA SER A 990 7.53 72.64 77.54
C SER A 990 6.71 71.33 77.55
N ALA A 991 6.95 70.43 78.51
CA ALA A 991 6.08 69.28 78.71
C ALA A 991 4.66 69.75 79.03
N ARG A 992 3.67 69.16 78.37
CA ARG A 992 2.27 69.56 78.55
C ARG A 992 1.79 69.14 79.94
N VAL A 993 0.98 70.01 80.55
CA VAL A 993 0.20 69.65 81.74
C VAL A 993 -0.98 68.79 81.30
N HIS A 994 -1.15 67.66 81.96
CA HIS A 994 -2.27 66.73 81.82
C HIS A 994 -3.15 66.82 83.07
N PHE A 995 -4.42 66.50 82.92
CA PHE A 995 -5.40 66.51 84.00
C PHE A 995 -5.99 65.11 84.17
N GLY A 996 -6.13 64.67 85.41
CA GLY A 996 -6.70 63.37 85.68
C GLY A 996 -6.46 62.89 87.11
N LEU A 997 -6.54 61.58 87.28
CA LEU A 997 -6.37 60.89 88.55
C LEU A 997 -5.02 60.18 88.60
N VAL A 998 -4.49 60.05 89.81
CA VAL A 998 -3.30 59.25 90.10
C VAL A 998 -3.74 57.93 90.71
N ALA A 999 -3.47 56.82 90.02
CA ALA A 999 -4.03 55.50 90.34
C ALA A 999 -3.83 55.09 91.81
N GLN A 1000 -2.62 55.26 92.34
CA GLN A 1000 -2.30 54.89 93.72
C GLN A 1000 -3.07 55.70 94.76
N ARG A 1001 -3.46 56.95 94.46
CA ARG A 1001 -4.28 57.77 95.38
C ARG A 1001 -5.72 57.27 95.41
N VAL A 1002 -6.25 56.82 94.28
CA VAL A 1002 -7.58 56.20 94.21
C VAL A 1002 -7.60 54.90 95.03
N VAL A 1003 -6.54 54.08 94.92
CA VAL A 1003 -6.35 52.86 95.73
C VAL A 1003 -6.43 53.18 97.22
N ALA A 1004 -5.65 54.16 97.68
CA ALA A 1004 -5.61 54.55 99.09
C ALA A 1004 -6.98 55.03 99.63
N ALA A 1005 -7.76 55.75 98.82
CA ALA A 1005 -9.08 56.23 99.21
C ALA A 1005 -10.07 55.06 99.45
N PHE A 1006 -10.05 54.02 98.61
CA PHE A 1006 -10.91 52.86 98.81
C PHE A 1006 -10.51 52.05 100.05
N GLU A 1007 -9.21 51.81 100.23
CA GLU A 1007 -8.69 51.08 101.40
C GLU A 1007 -9.03 51.78 102.71
N ALA A 1008 -8.99 53.12 102.75
CA ALA A 1008 -9.34 53.91 103.93
C ALA A 1008 -10.79 53.71 104.38
N HIS A 1009 -11.69 53.39 103.44
CA HIS A 1009 -13.10 53.09 103.71
C HIS A 1009 -13.36 51.58 103.88
N GLY A 1010 -12.30 50.79 104.06
CA GLY A 1010 -12.37 49.35 104.26
C GLY A 1010 -12.81 48.58 103.01
N LEU A 1011 -12.69 49.18 101.83
CA LEU A 1011 -13.00 48.56 100.55
C LEU A 1011 -11.70 48.10 99.88
N ASN A 1012 -11.72 46.93 99.24
CA ASN A 1012 -10.61 46.51 98.41
C ASN A 1012 -10.70 47.21 97.04
N PRO A 1013 -9.74 48.06 96.65
CA PRO A 1013 -9.81 48.83 95.40
C PRO A 1013 -9.85 47.96 94.15
N PHE A 1014 -9.22 46.78 94.16
CA PHE A 1014 -9.16 45.90 93.00
C PHE A 1014 -10.41 45.04 92.81
N ASP A 1015 -11.36 45.08 93.75
CA ASP A 1015 -12.69 44.50 93.55
C ASP A 1015 -13.52 45.34 92.55
N PHE A 1016 -13.04 46.54 92.19
CA PHE A 1016 -13.71 47.47 91.29
C PHE A 1016 -12.91 47.70 90.00
N GLY A 1017 -13.61 47.69 88.87
CA GLY A 1017 -13.04 47.84 87.53
C GLY A 1017 -12.20 49.09 87.21
N PRO A 1018 -12.36 50.27 87.87
CA PRO A 1018 -11.61 51.47 87.52
C PRO A 1018 -10.09 51.38 87.72
N ILE A 1019 -9.59 50.45 88.53
CA ILE A 1019 -8.17 50.37 88.91
C ILE A 1019 -7.55 49.11 88.32
N CYS A 1020 -6.37 49.23 87.70
CA CYS A 1020 -5.63 48.12 87.12
C CYS A 1020 -4.17 48.13 87.59
N PHE A 1021 -3.56 46.96 87.67
CA PHE A 1021 -2.14 46.78 87.96
C PHE A 1021 -1.56 45.67 87.08
N ASP A 1022 -0.47 45.97 86.38
CA ASP A 1022 0.24 45.04 85.50
C ASP A 1022 1.72 45.00 85.89
N GLU A 1023 2.32 43.81 85.87
CA GLU A 1023 3.76 43.60 86.08
C GLU A 1023 4.34 42.68 84.99
N TRP A 1024 5.63 42.86 84.68
CA TRP A 1024 6.34 42.07 83.67
C TRP A 1024 7.83 41.92 83.98
N ASP A 1025 8.43 40.87 83.43
CA ASP A 1025 9.85 40.55 83.52
C ASP A 1025 10.71 41.26 82.45
N ASP A 1026 12.03 41.17 82.57
CA ASP A 1026 12.99 41.66 81.57
C ASP A 1026 12.70 41.04 80.18
N GLN A 1027 12.66 41.87 79.14
CA GLN A 1027 12.42 41.46 77.76
C GLN A 1027 13.68 41.64 76.91
N TYR A 1028 14.15 40.57 76.29
CA TYR A 1028 15.40 40.54 75.51
C TYR A 1028 15.14 40.32 74.01
N GLU A 1029 16.05 40.79 73.17
CA GLU A 1029 16.11 40.48 71.73
C GLU A 1029 17.49 39.93 71.34
N PRO A 1030 17.59 38.92 70.45
CA PRO A 1030 18.88 38.35 70.05
C PRO A 1030 19.64 39.24 69.05
N VAL A 1031 20.96 39.35 69.24
CA VAL A 1031 21.90 40.04 68.34
C VAL A 1031 22.51 39.04 67.35
N TYR A 1032 22.79 39.45 66.11
CA TYR A 1032 23.27 38.56 65.02
C TYR A 1032 24.66 39.00 64.50
N GLU A 1033 25.54 38.03 64.20
CA GLU A 1033 26.89 38.24 63.63
C GLU A 1033 27.13 37.41 62.34
N LYS A 1034 28.13 37.81 61.53
CA LYS A 1034 28.55 37.06 60.32
C LYS A 1034 29.64 36.05 60.64
N LYS A 1035 29.43 34.77 60.32
CA LYS A 1035 30.45 33.71 60.42
C LYS A 1035 30.73 33.04 59.09
N PHE A 1036 32.01 32.75 58.85
CA PHE A 1036 32.47 31.97 57.70
C PHE A 1036 32.53 30.50 58.12
N LEU A 1037 31.75 29.64 57.46
CA LEU A 1037 31.62 28.22 57.77
C LEU A 1037 32.16 27.41 56.59
N LEU A 1038 33.07 26.48 56.87
CA LEU A 1038 33.57 25.51 55.89
C LEU A 1038 32.60 24.32 55.84
N GLN A 1039 31.80 24.23 54.78
CA GLN A 1039 30.90 23.11 54.56
C GLN A 1039 31.61 21.99 53.79
N PRO A 1040 31.50 20.72 54.23
CA PRO A 1040 32.06 19.57 53.53
C PRO A 1040 31.33 19.29 52.20
N ILE A 1041 32.09 19.15 51.14
CA ILE A 1041 31.66 18.61 49.84
C ILE A 1041 31.77 17.09 49.95
N VAL A 1042 30.64 16.39 49.92
CA VAL A 1042 30.58 14.92 49.94
C VAL A 1042 30.36 14.36 48.52
N ASN A 1043 31.02 13.25 48.20
CA ASN A 1043 30.80 12.50 46.97
C ASN A 1043 29.54 11.62 47.07
N GLU A 1044 29.17 10.95 45.98
CA GLU A 1044 27.97 10.09 45.93
C GLU A 1044 27.99 8.89 46.90
N ALA A 1045 29.14 8.53 47.45
CA ALA A 1045 29.26 7.50 48.50
C ALA A 1045 29.10 8.08 49.93
N GLY A 1046 28.92 9.40 50.07
CA GLY A 1046 28.80 10.08 51.36
C GLY A 1046 30.13 10.46 52.02
N GLU A 1047 31.25 10.29 51.32
CA GLU A 1047 32.59 10.62 51.83
C GLU A 1047 32.94 12.06 51.50
N THR A 1048 33.48 12.80 52.48
CA THR A 1048 33.87 14.21 52.25
C THR A 1048 35.13 14.28 51.39
N VAL A 1049 35.01 14.87 50.20
CA VAL A 1049 36.07 15.05 49.19
C VAL A 1049 36.63 16.47 49.14
N GLY A 1050 36.06 17.43 49.86
CA GLY A 1050 36.57 18.81 49.97
C GLY A 1050 35.74 19.66 50.93
N HIS A 1051 36.06 20.95 51.10
CA HIS A 1051 35.21 21.91 51.81
C HIS A 1051 35.13 23.24 51.06
N ILE A 1052 33.99 23.93 51.13
CA ILE A 1052 33.77 25.29 50.61
C ILE A 1052 33.41 26.23 51.76
N GLU A 1053 33.92 27.46 51.74
CA GLU A 1053 33.69 28.47 52.77
C GLU A 1053 32.48 29.35 52.41
N VAL A 1054 31.46 29.41 53.28
CA VAL A 1054 30.20 30.14 53.09
C VAL A 1054 29.96 31.11 54.25
N VAL A 1055 29.45 32.31 53.98
CA VAL A 1055 29.17 33.33 55.03
C VAL A 1055 27.70 33.30 55.43
N ASP A 1056 27.42 33.11 56.72
CA ASP A 1056 26.05 33.09 57.27
C ASP A 1056 25.87 34.12 58.41
N MET A 1057 24.66 34.67 58.56
CA MET A 1057 24.27 35.59 59.64
C MET A 1057 23.61 34.78 60.76
N VAL A 1058 24.39 34.42 61.77
CA VAL A 1058 23.95 33.58 62.88
C VAL A 1058 23.76 34.43 64.14
N PRO A 1059 22.84 34.07 65.05
CA PRO A 1059 22.75 34.73 66.35
C PRO A 1059 24.13 34.71 67.00
N SER A 1060 24.63 35.87 67.43
CA SER A 1060 25.93 35.97 68.11
C SER A 1060 25.92 35.28 69.48
N GLY A 1061 24.74 34.83 69.93
CA GLY A 1061 24.50 34.31 71.27
C GLY A 1061 24.36 35.42 72.31
N GLU A 1062 24.49 36.68 71.90
CA GLU A 1062 24.30 37.83 72.76
C GLU A 1062 22.84 38.30 72.68
N GLU A 1063 22.19 38.48 73.82
CA GLU A 1063 20.84 39.01 73.93
C GLU A 1063 20.88 40.43 74.47
N ARG A 1064 20.23 41.36 73.78
CA ARG A 1064 20.12 42.76 74.19
C ARG A 1064 18.83 42.96 74.97
N LEU A 1065 18.94 43.45 76.21
CA LEU A 1065 17.79 43.85 77.01
C LEU A 1065 17.08 45.06 76.38
N VAL A 1066 15.81 44.89 76.02
CA VAL A 1066 14.99 45.91 75.33
C VAL A 1066 14.07 46.64 76.31
N VAL A 1067 13.44 45.92 77.24
CA VAL A 1067 12.59 46.50 78.29
C VAL A 1067 12.91 45.83 79.62
N LYS A 1068 13.20 46.62 80.65
CA LYS A 1068 13.46 46.10 82.00
C LYS A 1068 12.16 45.65 82.68
N ALA A 1069 12.28 44.68 83.56
CA ALA A 1069 11.23 44.23 84.46
C ALA A 1069 10.67 45.43 85.23
N GLY A 1070 9.35 45.43 85.43
CA GLY A 1070 8.69 46.51 86.14
C GLY A 1070 7.19 46.29 86.25
N SER A 1071 6.54 47.19 86.99
CA SER A 1071 5.10 47.19 87.17
C SER A 1071 4.52 48.59 87.01
N ARG A 1072 3.23 48.66 86.67
CA ARG A 1072 2.50 49.91 86.49
C ARG A 1072 1.07 49.79 86.98
N TYR A 1073 0.60 50.86 87.61
CA TYR A 1073 -0.81 51.08 87.87
C TYR A 1073 -1.45 51.82 86.69
N GLY A 1074 -2.66 51.40 86.33
CA GLY A 1074 -3.51 52.03 85.33
C GLY A 1074 -4.88 52.39 85.89
N LEU A 1075 -5.56 53.32 85.23
CA LEU A 1075 -6.96 53.66 85.53
C LEU A 1075 -7.82 53.53 84.27
N ARG A 1076 -9.00 52.94 84.43
CA ARG A 1076 -10.08 52.99 83.42
C ARG A 1076 -10.87 54.27 83.62
N TYR A 1077 -10.38 55.35 83.00
CA TYR A 1077 -10.93 56.69 83.18
C TYR A 1077 -12.43 56.81 82.93
N SER A 1078 -13.01 56.03 82.00
CA SER A 1078 -14.46 56.03 81.76
C SER A 1078 -15.26 55.54 82.96
N GLU A 1079 -14.79 54.53 83.68
CA GLU A 1079 -15.46 54.04 84.89
C GLU A 1079 -15.27 55.03 86.06
N CYS A 1080 -14.07 55.61 86.19
CA CYS A 1080 -13.82 56.67 87.18
C CYS A 1080 -14.83 57.83 87.02
N LEU A 1081 -15.04 58.28 85.78
CA LEU A 1081 -15.98 59.36 85.47
C LEU A 1081 -17.44 58.98 85.75
N ALA A 1082 -17.81 57.70 85.59
CA ALA A 1082 -19.15 57.23 85.90
C ALA A 1082 -19.44 57.24 87.41
N ILE A 1083 -18.48 56.79 88.23
CA ILE A 1083 -18.61 56.83 89.69
C ILE A 1083 -18.66 58.29 90.17
N GLU A 1084 -17.79 59.15 89.63
CA GLU A 1084 -17.80 60.59 89.90
C GLU A 1084 -19.19 61.20 89.64
N ALA A 1085 -19.80 60.91 88.48
CA ALA A 1085 -21.13 61.42 88.15
C ALA A 1085 -22.21 60.91 89.11
N ALA A 1086 -22.15 59.64 89.53
CA ALA A 1086 -23.09 59.07 90.49
C ALA A 1086 -22.92 59.68 91.89
N TYR A 1087 -21.68 59.86 92.34
CA TYR A 1087 -21.36 60.55 93.59
C TYR A 1087 -21.96 61.95 93.61
N GLN A 1088 -21.72 62.73 92.55
CA GLN A 1088 -22.25 64.09 92.41
C GLN A 1088 -23.78 64.11 92.42
N ARG A 1089 -24.45 63.21 91.66
CA ARG A 1089 -25.92 63.10 91.65
C ARG A 1089 -26.48 62.79 93.03
N ARG A 1090 -25.89 61.83 93.75
CA ARG A 1090 -26.29 61.49 95.12
C ARG A 1090 -26.13 62.70 96.04
N ARG A 1091 -24.99 63.40 95.94
CA ARG A 1091 -24.70 64.57 96.77
C ARG A 1091 -25.73 65.67 96.52
N ILE A 1092 -26.09 65.92 95.26
CA ILE A 1092 -27.12 66.90 94.86
C ILE A 1092 -28.49 66.48 95.41
N ALA A 1093 -28.91 65.23 95.24
CA ALA A 1093 -30.21 64.77 95.72
C ALA A 1093 -30.37 64.90 97.25
N ARG A 1094 -29.31 64.57 98.01
CA ARG A 1094 -29.30 64.77 99.47
C ARG A 1094 -29.41 66.25 99.86
N LEU A 1095 -28.78 67.14 99.09
CA LEU A 1095 -28.91 68.58 99.29
C LEU A 1095 -30.34 69.05 98.98
N GLU A 1096 -30.97 68.56 97.91
CA GLU A 1096 -32.34 68.92 97.56
C GLU A 1096 -33.37 68.44 98.60
N GLU A 1097 -33.22 67.24 99.16
CA GLU A 1097 -34.13 66.73 100.19
C GLU A 1097 -33.95 67.45 101.53
N ALA A 1098 -32.70 67.75 101.90
CA ALA A 1098 -32.41 68.60 103.05
C ALA A 1098 -33.06 69.98 102.87
N VAL A 1099 -33.05 70.52 101.65
CA VAL A 1099 -33.73 71.79 101.35
C VAL A 1099 -35.25 71.64 101.41
N LYS A 1100 -35.87 70.58 100.86
CA LYS A 1100 -37.33 70.36 100.90
C LYS A 1100 -37.88 70.14 102.31
N SER A 1101 -37.18 69.39 103.16
CA SER A 1101 -37.60 69.14 104.55
C SER A 1101 -37.62 70.41 105.40
N LEU A 1102 -36.84 71.43 105.03
CA LEU A 1102 -36.92 72.76 105.64
C LEU A 1102 -38.17 73.57 105.23
N ILE A 1103 -38.93 73.15 104.20
CA ILE A 1103 -40.03 73.93 103.59
C ILE A 1103 -41.43 73.27 103.66
N ALA A 1104 -41.58 72.01 104.09
CA ALA A 1104 -42.89 71.33 104.14
C ALA A 1104 -43.74 71.73 105.38
N PRO A 1105 -45.04 72.08 105.21
CA PRO A 1105 -45.91 72.52 106.32
C PRO A 1105 -46.37 71.33 107.19
N ASN A 1106 -46.23 71.51 108.52
CA ASN A 1106 -46.39 70.51 109.60
C ASN A 1106 -47.68 69.69 109.62
#